data_AF-A0A3P1B696-F1
#
_entry.id   AF-A0A3P1B696-F1
#
_cell.length_a   1.000
_cell.length_b   1.000
_cell.length_c   1.000
_cell.angle_alpha   90.00
_cell.angle_beta   90.00
_cell.angle_gamma   90.00
#
_symmetry.space_group_name_H-M   'P 1'
#
loop_
_entity.id
_entity.type
_entity.pdbx_description
1 polymer ?
#
loop_
_entity_poly.entity_id
_entity_poly.type
_entity_poly.pdbx_seq_one_letter_code
_entity_poly.pdbx_strand_id
1 'polypeptide(L)'
;MSFKLLAIRPLEGCEENILNNLQVNKFYFFDDSYKQYKDHDFIIKKENYNELNPDFYYSKNENTESTLQSININAIVGKNGSGKSSIIEFLLRLLNNFFKGIDENNKLEKLICVEGIVGELYILQDEKLYKIYINFSINKYKEDAKNKKNEIREYINVLEIPQIISGKVLENDGFKNQSYKNEKYSVKNETKFKVDDYFFTMYVNYSLYGLDEKDFEDDGFIYDNRNKVNVSWLNKIFHKNDGYQTPVVIHPYRESAMIDVRREKELMKQRLSALIFTNEEYRTVIPQYSFDEIRFRLKAETALDHFLIYQFEKQEEDKATLDIFPINISKNIINEKIGFLSKWIDDNIVLVNYFNKKIKEITEGEKKTYDIKIYLYAAYAFLYDIEVRKDEDIDSEDINKPFLSYIIKNQFEHSKLDFLSEEIKKTSPFNKILEKTSNMSLETLISLIQLTISYDVFCKHLGYGNHEIYYKLNTDKFEYHLFWYCVVKTVKTIKYNTNRLFSESFEPKNILKNNKSDLQYLTKRYFVDIIRIDKSHITDKLRRSILLLELIKNPIKKTLQIDGEYKIFSSSSLIDYYRKIVNNGRSTKWNLQNWEFSRDIEELGDLINNTKAIYSRKNIELTDLLPPAIFDYDFYSSIKEKEKKIPLSKISSGQFQKLGLLSSIVYHLKNLDSIQKRANFNSYKQVLVVLDEIELYFHPEQQREFVNDLVRLLKLNKFKQIENINIFFITHSPFILSDIPSQNVLRLKQGKSLQDENGLNSFGANIHDLLADEFFLENGFMGEFATLKINEIFNRLKEINSKISKEQYDSLLREINLIGEIIIKQPLLDLLHNKFKDSLSDNELLVRYYENKIKELTK
;
A
#
# COMPACT_ATOMS: atom_id res chain seq x y z
N MET A 1 17.69 17.46 20.13
CA MET A 1 17.31 16.16 19.52
C MET A 1 16.66 16.42 18.17
N SER A 2 17.31 15.99 17.10
CA SER A 2 16.86 16.25 15.72
C SER A 2 17.20 15.06 14.83
N PHE A 3 16.30 14.69 13.93
CA PHE A 3 16.59 13.74 12.85
C PHE A 3 16.43 14.43 11.49
N LYS A 4 17.47 14.37 10.65
CA LYS A 4 17.43 14.85 9.26
C LYS A 4 18.24 13.95 8.34
N LEU A 5 17.70 13.71 7.15
CA LEU A 5 18.45 13.16 6.02
C LEU A 5 19.13 14.33 5.30
N LEU A 6 20.47 14.35 5.28
CA LEU A 6 21.21 15.54 4.82
C LEU A 6 21.66 15.43 3.37
N ALA A 7 22.21 14.29 2.96
CA ALA A 7 22.73 14.11 1.61
C ALA A 7 22.86 12.65 1.22
N ILE A 8 22.87 12.40 -0.09
CA ILE A 8 23.35 11.15 -0.69
C ILE A 8 24.53 11.44 -1.61
N ARG A 9 25.39 10.44 -1.80
CA ARG A 9 26.49 10.48 -2.77
C ARG A 9 26.66 9.13 -3.45
N PRO A 10 26.29 8.99 -4.74
CA PRO A 10 26.65 7.84 -5.54
C PRO A 10 28.16 7.79 -5.74
N LEU A 11 28.77 6.61 -5.70
CA LEU A 11 30.22 6.43 -5.79
C LEU A 11 30.62 5.55 -6.97
N GLU A 12 31.92 5.53 -7.24
CA GLU A 12 32.50 4.70 -8.30
C GLU A 12 32.29 3.20 -8.02
N GLY A 13 32.00 2.44 -9.09
CA GLY A 13 31.64 1.03 -9.01
C GLY A 13 30.14 0.77 -8.83
N CYS A 14 29.31 1.82 -8.88
CA CYS A 14 27.87 1.68 -9.00
C CYS A 14 27.48 1.38 -10.46
N GLU A 15 26.58 0.43 -10.68
CA GLU A 15 26.10 0.06 -12.03
C GLU A 15 25.31 1.20 -12.70
N GLU A 16 25.40 1.27 -14.02
CA GLU A 16 24.79 2.36 -14.81
C GLU A 16 23.25 2.40 -14.69
N ASN A 17 22.61 1.23 -14.67
CA ASN A 17 21.15 1.09 -14.49
C ASN A 17 20.66 1.56 -13.10
N ILE A 18 21.52 1.51 -12.08
CA ILE A 18 21.21 2.01 -10.73
C ILE A 18 21.42 3.53 -10.66
N LEU A 19 22.47 4.03 -11.31
CA LEU A 19 22.76 5.47 -11.35
C LEU A 19 21.69 6.21 -12.16
N ASN A 20 21.23 5.66 -13.29
CA ASN A 20 20.33 6.33 -14.22
C ASN A 20 20.88 7.73 -14.61
N ASN A 21 20.30 8.81 -14.07
CA ASN A 21 20.72 10.19 -14.34
C ASN A 21 21.69 10.76 -13.28
N LEU A 22 22.05 9.99 -12.26
CA LEU A 22 22.91 10.44 -11.17
C LEU A 22 24.39 10.44 -11.57
N GLN A 23 25.12 11.41 -11.03
CA GLN A 23 26.55 11.58 -11.27
C GLN A 23 27.37 10.93 -10.17
N VAL A 24 28.34 10.12 -10.58
CA VAL A 24 29.30 9.49 -9.67
C VAL A 24 30.12 10.54 -8.93
N ASN A 25 30.39 10.28 -7.65
CA ASN A 25 31.15 11.12 -6.72
C ASN A 25 30.53 12.49 -6.44
N LYS A 26 29.31 12.76 -6.90
CA LYS A 26 28.61 14.03 -6.68
C LYS A 26 27.70 13.97 -5.45
N PHE A 27 27.75 15.00 -4.62
CA PHE A 27 26.84 15.17 -3.49
C PHE A 27 25.50 15.76 -3.94
N TYR A 28 24.41 15.14 -3.47
CA TYR A 28 23.06 15.64 -3.57
C TYR A 28 22.58 16.00 -2.16
N PHE A 29 22.61 17.30 -1.84
CA PHE A 29 22.22 17.82 -0.53
C PHE A 29 20.71 18.05 -0.47
N PHE A 30 20.05 17.50 0.54
CA PHE A 30 18.64 17.77 0.85
C PHE A 30 18.47 18.95 1.82
N ASP A 31 19.51 19.26 2.58
CA ASP A 31 19.59 20.41 3.48
C ASP A 31 20.82 21.26 3.09
N ASP A 32 20.55 22.45 2.56
CA ASP A 32 21.57 23.37 2.05
C ASP A 32 22.32 24.10 3.18
N SER A 33 21.97 23.87 4.44
CA SER A 33 22.84 24.29 5.56
C SER A 33 24.15 23.50 5.63
N TYR A 34 24.29 22.42 4.84
CA TYR A 34 25.51 21.64 4.71
C TYR A 34 26.16 21.80 3.34
N LYS A 35 27.47 21.61 3.28
CA LYS A 35 28.24 21.56 2.04
C LYS A 35 29.36 20.54 2.12
N GLN A 36 29.89 20.17 0.96
CA GLN A 36 31.11 19.39 0.88
C GLN A 36 32.27 20.19 1.50
N TYR A 37 33.10 19.53 2.31
CA TYR A 37 34.28 20.16 2.88
C TYR A 37 35.42 20.19 1.87
N LYS A 38 35.60 21.33 1.17
CA LYS A 38 36.61 21.46 0.10
C LYS A 38 36.45 20.31 -0.92
N ASP A 39 37.52 19.59 -1.21
CA ASP A 39 37.54 18.41 -2.09
C ASP A 39 37.46 17.08 -1.32
N HIS A 40 37.19 17.10 -0.01
CA HIS A 40 37.10 15.89 0.81
C HIS A 40 35.79 15.13 0.58
N ASP A 41 35.76 13.90 1.08
CA ASP A 41 34.64 12.97 1.02
C ASP A 41 33.71 13.03 2.24
N PHE A 42 33.65 14.17 2.92
CA PHE A 42 32.74 14.42 4.04
C PHE A 42 32.10 15.82 3.96
N ILE A 43 31.02 16.00 4.72
CA ILE A 43 30.23 17.23 4.72
C ILE A 43 30.43 18.03 6.00
N ILE A 44 30.32 19.35 5.91
CA ILE A 44 30.35 20.29 7.04
C ILE A 44 29.15 21.22 7.01
N LYS A 45 28.81 21.78 8.16
CA LYS A 45 27.81 22.84 8.28
C LYS A 45 28.38 24.16 7.72
N LYS A 46 27.58 24.94 6.98
CA LYS A 46 27.97 26.25 6.46
C LYS A 46 28.07 27.27 7.59
N GLU A 47 29.08 28.14 7.55
CA GLU A 47 29.23 29.27 8.49
C GLU A 47 28.24 30.39 8.11
N ASN A 48 27.66 31.07 9.11
CA ASN A 48 26.73 32.21 8.95
C ASN A 48 25.50 31.93 8.08
N TYR A 49 24.97 30.70 8.09
CA TYR A 49 23.74 30.35 7.40
C TYR A 49 22.54 30.56 8.33
N ASN A 50 21.44 31.14 7.82
CA ASN A 50 20.21 31.31 8.57
C ASN A 50 19.54 29.93 8.77
N GLU A 51 19.85 29.28 9.89
CA GLU A 51 19.24 28.00 10.22
C GLU A 51 17.73 28.14 10.39
N LEU A 52 16.99 27.20 9.81
CA LEU A 52 15.56 27.11 10.04
C LEU A 52 15.37 26.81 11.52
N ASN A 53 14.57 27.63 12.20
CA ASN A 53 14.21 27.36 13.59
C ASN A 53 13.62 25.93 13.67
N PRO A 54 14.12 25.05 14.56
CA PRO A 54 13.54 23.73 14.76
C PRO A 54 12.02 23.74 15.01
N ASP A 55 11.50 24.83 15.57
CA ASP A 55 10.08 25.01 15.86
C ASP A 55 9.23 25.50 14.67
N PHE A 56 9.83 25.69 13.49
CA PHE A 56 9.19 26.34 12.33
C PHE A 56 7.87 25.66 11.91
N TYR A 57 7.89 24.33 11.71
CA TYR A 57 6.68 23.57 11.39
C TYR A 57 5.97 23.06 12.64
N TYR A 58 6.71 22.77 13.71
CA TYR A 58 6.19 22.17 14.93
C TYR A 58 6.92 22.71 16.16
N SER A 59 6.19 23.41 17.02
CA SER A 59 6.64 23.77 18.36
C SER A 59 5.99 22.84 19.37
N LYS A 60 6.79 22.20 20.24
CA LYS A 60 6.23 21.37 21.31
C LYS A 60 5.63 22.25 22.41
N ASN A 61 4.34 22.07 22.68
CA ASN A 61 3.69 22.73 23.82
C ASN A 61 3.98 21.93 25.11
N GLU A 62 4.41 22.59 26.19
CA GLU A 62 4.76 21.95 27.47
C GLU A 62 3.61 21.10 28.08
N ASN A 63 2.36 21.42 27.75
CA ASN A 63 1.17 20.71 28.22
C ASN A 63 0.77 19.50 27.36
N THR A 64 1.60 19.05 26.41
CA THR A 64 1.27 17.92 25.53
C THR A 64 1.91 16.61 25.98
N GLU A 65 1.10 15.56 26.14
CA GLU A 65 1.55 14.18 26.44
C GLU A 65 2.29 13.51 25.25
N SER A 66 2.58 14.26 24.17
CA SER A 66 3.20 13.74 22.95
C SER A 66 4.73 13.67 23.09
N THR A 67 5.32 12.61 22.54
CA THR A 67 6.77 12.43 22.43
C THR A 67 7.37 13.15 21.23
N LEU A 68 6.54 13.57 20.27
CA LEU A 68 6.97 14.31 19.10
C LEU A 68 7.67 15.62 19.52
N GLN A 69 8.85 15.84 18.95
CA GLN A 69 9.72 16.99 19.22
C GLN A 69 9.89 17.86 17.99
N SER A 70 10.02 17.27 16.79
CA SER A 70 10.23 18.04 15.57
C SER A 70 9.56 17.45 14.33
N ILE A 71 9.18 18.36 13.42
CA ILE A 71 8.77 18.04 12.05
C ILE A 71 9.67 18.85 11.11
N ASN A 72 10.35 18.17 10.20
CA ASN A 72 11.16 18.81 9.16
C ASN A 72 10.55 18.49 7.78
N ILE A 73 10.53 19.47 6.88
CA ILE A 73 9.98 19.32 5.53
C ILE A 73 11.02 19.78 4.50
N ASN A 74 11.29 18.93 3.52
CA ASN A 74 12.17 19.18 2.38
C ASN A 74 11.45 18.94 1.06
N ALA A 75 11.98 19.48 -0.02
CA ALA A 75 11.51 19.23 -1.36
C ALA A 75 12.65 18.87 -2.33
N ILE A 76 12.31 18.11 -3.38
CA ILE A 76 13.16 17.84 -4.54
C ILE A 76 12.40 18.29 -5.78
N VAL A 77 12.99 19.22 -6.53
CA VAL A 77 12.37 19.84 -7.72
C VAL A 77 13.32 19.77 -8.91
N GLY A 78 12.78 19.84 -10.13
CA GLY A 78 13.56 19.71 -11.35
C GLY A 78 12.73 19.37 -12.58
N LYS A 79 13.28 19.61 -13.78
CA LYS A 79 12.66 19.20 -15.06
C LYS A 79 12.41 17.68 -15.14
N ASN A 80 11.52 17.24 -16.02
CA ASN A 80 11.36 15.81 -16.30
C ASN A 80 12.69 15.23 -16.81
N GLY A 81 13.05 14.04 -16.32
CA GLY A 81 14.36 13.42 -16.61
C GLY A 81 15.56 14.06 -15.87
N SER A 82 15.35 14.99 -14.92
CA SER A 82 16.47 15.59 -14.17
C SER A 82 17.09 14.68 -13.11
N GLY A 83 16.49 13.51 -12.85
CA GLY A 83 16.96 12.52 -11.87
C GLY A 83 16.23 12.52 -10.52
N LYS A 84 15.08 13.20 -10.37
CA LYS A 84 14.29 13.22 -9.12
C LYS A 84 13.95 11.83 -8.59
N SER A 85 13.28 11.01 -9.42
CA SER A 85 12.93 9.62 -9.09
C SER A 85 14.19 8.77 -8.90
N SER A 86 15.23 8.99 -9.73
CA SER A 86 16.51 8.29 -9.61
C SER A 86 17.17 8.49 -8.23
N ILE A 87 17.12 9.70 -7.66
CA ILE A 87 17.62 9.98 -6.30
C ILE A 87 16.88 9.15 -5.25
N ILE A 88 15.55 9.08 -5.33
CA ILE A 88 14.73 8.37 -4.36
C ILE A 88 14.87 6.86 -4.51
N GLU A 89 14.88 6.34 -5.73
CA GLU A 89 15.12 4.93 -5.99
C GLU A 89 16.53 4.51 -5.52
N PHE A 90 17.54 5.35 -5.74
CA PHE A 90 18.89 5.13 -5.20
C PHE A 90 18.88 5.09 -3.67
N LEU A 91 18.19 6.03 -3.02
CA LEU A 91 18.00 6.03 -1.57
C LEU A 91 17.31 4.74 -1.09
N LEU A 92 16.23 4.30 -1.74
CA LEU A 92 15.51 3.08 -1.36
C LEU A 92 16.38 1.83 -1.51
N ARG A 93 17.19 1.73 -2.58
CA ARG A 93 18.16 0.64 -2.77
C ARG A 93 19.24 0.64 -1.68
N LEU A 94 19.78 1.81 -1.32
CA LEU A 94 20.74 1.95 -0.21
C LEU A 94 20.11 1.48 1.11
N LEU A 95 18.90 1.94 1.43
CA LEU A 95 18.19 1.56 2.66
C LEU A 95 17.89 0.07 2.71
N ASN A 96 17.45 -0.54 1.59
CA ASN A 96 17.20 -1.97 1.50
C ASN A 96 18.44 -2.79 1.87
N ASN A 97 19.60 -2.48 1.26
CA ASN A 97 20.85 -3.18 1.57
C ASN A 97 21.34 -2.90 2.99
N PHE A 98 21.24 -1.65 3.43
CA PHE A 98 21.61 -1.24 4.77
C PHE A 98 20.87 -2.05 5.84
N PHE A 99 19.54 -2.00 5.81
CA PHE A 99 18.71 -2.66 6.82
C PHE A 99 18.86 -4.18 6.81
N LYS A 100 18.99 -4.80 5.63
CA LYS A 100 19.28 -6.23 5.52
C LYS A 100 20.61 -6.61 6.16
N GLY A 101 21.66 -5.81 5.98
CA GLY A 101 22.97 -6.11 6.56
C GLY A 101 23.03 -5.92 8.08
N ILE A 102 22.33 -4.92 8.63
CA ILE A 102 22.36 -4.66 10.08
C ILE A 102 21.37 -5.50 10.89
N ASP A 103 20.42 -6.22 10.26
CA ASP A 103 19.44 -7.04 10.97
C ASP A 103 20.07 -8.22 11.75
N GLU A 104 20.23 -8.08 13.07
CA GLU A 104 20.79 -9.11 13.96
C GLU A 104 19.89 -10.34 14.15
N ASN A 105 18.58 -10.22 13.92
CA ASN A 105 17.60 -11.24 14.33
C ASN A 105 16.99 -12.03 13.17
N ASN A 106 17.48 -11.85 11.93
CA ASN A 106 16.97 -12.48 10.70
C ASN A 106 15.47 -12.22 10.47
N LYS A 107 14.94 -11.10 10.96
CA LYS A 107 13.55 -10.68 10.71
C LYS A 107 13.37 -10.20 9.26
N LEU A 108 14.44 -9.74 8.62
CA LEU A 108 14.48 -9.17 7.28
C LEU A 108 15.07 -10.13 6.24
N GLU A 109 15.14 -11.43 6.53
CA GLU A 109 15.69 -12.45 5.61
C GLU A 109 15.00 -12.46 4.24
N LYS A 110 13.71 -12.05 4.19
CA LYS A 110 12.93 -11.95 2.95
C LYS A 110 13.44 -10.89 1.97
N LEU A 111 14.20 -9.89 2.42
CA LEU A 111 14.71 -8.83 1.56
C LEU A 111 15.77 -9.39 0.61
N ILE A 112 15.81 -8.89 -0.62
CA ILE A 112 16.82 -9.26 -1.62
C ILE A 112 17.85 -8.13 -1.65
N CYS A 113 19.15 -8.46 -1.65
CA CYS A 113 20.18 -7.44 -1.77
C CYS A 113 20.20 -6.93 -3.21
N VAL A 114 20.37 -5.63 -3.36
CA VAL A 114 20.65 -5.00 -4.65
C VAL A 114 22.14 -5.16 -4.94
N GLU A 115 22.48 -5.81 -6.04
CA GLU A 115 23.85 -5.96 -6.52
C GLU A 115 24.27 -4.69 -7.28
N GLY A 116 25.56 -4.33 -7.26
CA GLY A 116 26.07 -3.21 -8.05
C GLY A 116 25.81 -1.82 -7.46
N ILE A 117 25.29 -1.70 -6.22
CA ILE A 117 25.10 -0.40 -5.58
C ILE A 117 26.31 0.02 -4.74
N VAL A 118 26.84 1.23 -5.00
CA VAL A 118 27.90 1.83 -4.19
C VAL A 118 27.56 3.28 -3.90
N GLY A 119 27.48 3.66 -2.62
CA GLY A 119 27.09 5.01 -2.23
C GLY A 119 27.22 5.31 -0.76
N GLU A 120 27.02 6.59 -0.44
CA GLU A 120 27.03 7.13 0.91
C GLU A 120 25.71 7.82 1.23
N LEU A 121 25.28 7.69 2.49
CA LEU A 121 24.13 8.36 3.07
C LEU A 121 24.57 9.14 4.31
N TYR A 122 24.19 10.42 4.38
CA TYR A 122 24.51 11.30 5.50
C TYR A 122 23.26 11.63 6.30
N ILE A 123 23.27 11.34 7.59
CA ILE A 123 22.15 11.58 8.51
C ILE A 123 22.60 12.40 9.72
N LEU A 124 21.78 13.36 10.12
CA LEU A 124 21.89 14.03 11.41
C LEU A 124 20.93 13.35 12.36
N GLN A 125 21.41 12.83 13.48
CA GLN A 125 20.57 12.24 14.52
C GLN A 125 21.12 12.61 15.89
N ASP A 126 20.28 13.20 16.74
CA ASP A 126 20.64 13.63 18.10
C ASP A 126 21.90 14.51 18.13
N GLU A 127 21.94 15.50 17.22
CA GLU A 127 23.07 16.44 17.06
C GLU A 127 24.39 15.78 16.68
N LYS A 128 24.35 14.51 16.24
CA LYS A 128 25.51 13.79 15.72
C LYS A 128 25.33 13.53 14.23
N LEU A 129 26.41 13.75 13.49
CA LEU A 129 26.46 13.49 12.06
C LEU A 129 26.94 12.06 11.84
N TYR A 130 26.21 11.27 11.07
CA TYR A 130 26.62 9.93 10.68
C TYR A 130 26.74 9.81 9.16
N LYS A 131 27.76 9.08 8.72
CA LYS A 131 27.98 8.63 7.35
C LYS A 131 27.78 7.13 7.30
N ILE A 132 26.81 6.68 6.50
CA ILE A 132 26.58 5.27 6.19
C ILE A 132 27.14 5.02 4.79
N TYR A 133 28.17 4.20 4.69
CA TYR A 133 28.82 3.80 3.44
C TYR A 133 28.42 2.38 3.08
N ILE A 134 28.05 2.16 1.82
CA ILE A 134 27.53 0.89 1.29
C ILE A 134 28.29 0.56 0.00
N ASN A 135 28.86 -0.65 -0.11
CA ASN A 135 29.60 -1.09 -1.30
C ASN A 135 29.29 -2.55 -1.67
N PHE A 136 28.27 -2.73 -2.51
CA PHE A 136 27.87 -4.01 -3.08
C PHE A 136 28.27 -4.13 -4.56
N SER A 137 29.40 -3.55 -4.95
CA SER A 137 29.92 -3.68 -6.32
C SER A 137 30.02 -5.15 -6.74
N ILE A 138 29.69 -5.47 -8.00
CA ILE A 138 29.64 -6.86 -8.53
C ILE A 138 30.94 -7.62 -8.24
N ASN A 139 32.09 -6.97 -8.40
CA ASN A 139 33.40 -7.61 -8.17
C ASN A 139 33.66 -8.00 -6.71
N LYS A 140 33.00 -7.32 -5.77
CA LYS A 140 33.14 -7.57 -4.34
C LYS A 140 32.04 -8.48 -3.82
N TYR A 141 30.83 -8.34 -4.32
CA TYR A 141 29.69 -9.11 -3.82
C TYR A 141 29.67 -10.53 -4.40
N LYS A 142 30.10 -11.51 -3.60
CA LYS A 142 29.95 -12.94 -3.90
C LYS A 142 29.16 -13.57 -2.77
N GLU A 143 27.92 -13.98 -3.03
CA GLU A 143 27.08 -14.60 -2.01
C GLU A 143 27.42 -16.09 -1.91
N ASP A 144 28.31 -16.47 -0.98
CA ASP A 144 28.61 -17.88 -0.70
C ASP A 144 27.56 -18.50 0.23
N ALA A 145 27.00 -19.64 -0.16
CA ALA A 145 25.80 -20.24 0.47
C ALA A 145 25.95 -20.69 1.94
N LYS A 146 27.16 -20.61 2.53
CA LYS A 146 27.46 -21.20 3.85
C LYS A 146 27.58 -20.20 5.01
N ASN A 147 27.75 -18.89 4.78
CA ASN A 147 27.87 -17.88 5.86
C ASN A 147 27.29 -16.50 5.49
N LYS A 148 26.03 -16.50 5.01
CA LYS A 148 25.33 -15.34 4.42
C LYS A 148 25.36 -14.01 5.20
N LYS A 149 25.47 -14.01 6.53
CA LYS A 149 25.22 -12.81 7.36
C LYS A 149 26.46 -11.98 7.70
N ASN A 150 27.56 -12.65 8.06
CA ASN A 150 28.79 -11.95 8.41
C ASN A 150 29.41 -11.29 7.17
N GLU A 151 29.27 -11.93 6.00
CA GLU A 151 29.77 -11.39 4.72
C GLU A 151 29.02 -10.12 4.28
N ILE A 152 27.68 -10.06 4.41
CA ILE A 152 26.91 -8.87 4.00
C ILE A 152 27.30 -7.63 4.81
N ARG A 153 27.60 -7.79 6.10
CA ARG A 153 27.99 -6.70 7.00
C ARG A 153 29.32 -6.06 6.62
N GLU A 154 30.23 -6.80 5.98
CA GLU A 154 31.53 -6.27 5.56
C GLU A 154 31.41 -5.20 4.47
N TYR A 155 30.27 -5.16 3.76
CA TYR A 155 29.98 -4.17 2.72
C TYR A 155 29.34 -2.88 3.26
N ILE A 156 29.10 -2.78 4.57
CA ILE A 156 28.44 -1.64 5.21
C ILE A 156 29.35 -1.08 6.30
N ASN A 157 29.55 0.23 6.29
CA ASN A 157 30.28 0.93 7.33
C ASN A 157 29.49 2.14 7.83
N VAL A 158 29.39 2.32 9.14
CA VAL A 158 28.71 3.46 9.77
C VAL A 158 29.73 4.22 10.61
N LEU A 159 29.89 5.51 10.31
CA LEU A 159 30.89 6.38 10.92
C LEU A 159 30.20 7.61 11.52
N GLU A 160 30.44 7.89 12.80
CA GLU A 160 30.09 9.18 13.41
C GLU A 160 31.17 10.21 13.00
N ILE A 161 30.75 11.30 12.35
CA ILE A 161 31.60 12.39 11.90
C ILE A 161 31.55 13.51 12.95
N PRO A 162 32.69 14.03 13.42
CA PRO A 162 32.72 15.19 14.30
C PRO A 162 32.05 16.40 13.65
N GLN A 163 31.13 17.06 14.36
CA GLN A 163 30.62 18.36 13.93
C GLN A 163 31.71 19.42 14.16
N ILE A 164 32.39 19.83 13.08
CA ILE A 164 33.38 20.90 13.15
C ILE A 164 32.63 22.24 13.23
N ILE A 165 32.55 22.81 14.43
CA ILE A 165 32.10 24.19 14.65
C ILE A 165 33.36 25.04 14.78
N SER A 166 33.51 26.05 13.92
CA SER A 166 34.69 26.91 13.73
C SER A 166 35.82 26.25 12.92
N GLY A 167 36.16 26.81 11.76
CA GLY A 167 37.14 26.34 10.79
C GLY A 167 38.60 26.14 11.23
N LYS A 168 38.88 25.78 12.50
CA LYS A 168 40.16 25.22 12.92
C LYS A 168 40.15 23.72 12.71
N VAL A 169 40.71 23.32 11.57
CA VAL A 169 41.15 21.96 11.31
C VAL A 169 42.10 21.54 12.44
N LEU A 170 41.86 20.38 13.06
CA LEU A 170 42.95 19.62 13.66
C LEU A 170 43.88 19.26 12.51
N GLU A 171 44.85 20.12 12.18
CA GLU A 171 45.87 19.84 11.15
C GLU A 171 46.76 18.64 11.54
N ASN A 172 46.59 18.10 12.75
CA ASN A 172 47.18 16.86 13.21
C ASN A 172 46.08 15.83 13.49
N ASP A 173 45.77 15.02 12.47
CA ASP A 173 45.56 13.55 12.52
C ASP A 173 44.54 13.08 11.46
N GLY A 174 45.02 12.32 10.47
CA GLY A 174 44.23 11.30 9.74
C GLY A 174 43.30 11.70 8.59
N PHE A 175 42.81 12.94 8.47
CA PHE A 175 41.72 13.25 7.51
C PHE A 175 42.14 13.73 6.10
N LYS A 176 43.41 13.60 5.71
CA LYS A 176 43.88 13.97 4.35
C LYS A 176 43.89 12.78 3.39
N ASN A 177 43.09 12.87 2.33
CA ASN A 177 43.30 12.26 1.01
C ASN A 177 44.00 10.89 0.99
N GLN A 178 43.40 9.90 1.64
CA GLN A 178 43.65 8.52 1.27
C GLN A 178 42.33 7.92 0.86
N SER A 179 42.27 7.45 -0.40
CA SER A 179 41.57 6.22 -0.72
C SER A 179 41.71 5.30 0.49
N TYR A 180 40.63 5.02 1.22
CA TYR A 180 40.59 4.10 2.36
C TYR A 180 41.04 2.72 1.87
N LYS A 181 42.35 2.54 1.69
CA LYS A 181 43.00 1.26 1.41
C LYS A 181 42.88 0.49 2.70
N ASN A 182 41.87 -0.38 2.78
CA ASN A 182 41.87 -1.67 3.49
C ASN A 182 42.55 -1.77 4.87
N GLU A 183 42.75 -0.67 5.58
CA GLU A 183 43.12 -0.71 6.98
C GLU A 183 41.81 -0.79 7.74
N LYS A 184 41.60 -1.99 8.29
CA LYS A 184 40.68 -2.27 9.38
C LYS A 184 40.87 -1.23 10.48
N TYR A 185 40.24 -0.06 10.34
CA TYR A 185 39.57 0.54 11.47
C TYR A 185 38.38 -0.35 11.76
N SER A 186 38.69 -1.52 12.34
CA SER A 186 37.80 -2.12 13.30
C SER A 186 37.39 -0.99 14.21
N VAL A 187 36.12 -0.62 14.19
CA VAL A 187 35.52 0.00 15.35
C VAL A 187 35.82 -0.98 16.47
N LYS A 188 36.90 -0.72 17.23
CA LYS A 188 37.33 -1.50 18.38
C LYS A 188 36.40 -1.26 19.57
N ASN A 189 35.16 -0.88 19.28
CA ASN A 189 34.05 -0.78 20.19
C ASN A 189 32.85 -1.42 19.51
N GLU A 190 32.43 -2.55 20.07
CA GLU A 190 31.18 -3.24 19.78
C GLU A 190 29.95 -2.36 20.10
N THR A 191 29.78 -1.21 19.47
CA THR A 191 28.48 -0.53 19.51
C THR A 191 27.58 -1.27 18.53
N LYS A 192 26.88 -2.29 19.05
CA LYS A 192 25.76 -2.97 18.40
C LYS A 192 24.67 -1.97 18.05
N PHE A 193 24.76 -1.32 16.89
CA PHE A 193 23.66 -0.53 16.35
C PHE A 193 22.53 -1.48 15.95
N LYS A 194 21.38 -1.33 16.59
CA LYS A 194 20.16 -2.06 16.25
C LYS A 194 19.44 -1.35 15.11
N VAL A 195 18.61 -2.08 14.38
CA VAL A 195 17.71 -1.51 13.35
C VAL A 195 16.90 -0.34 13.92
N ASP A 196 16.42 -0.50 15.15
CA ASP A 196 15.63 0.46 15.93
C ASP A 196 16.36 1.78 16.25
N ASP A 197 17.69 1.80 16.17
CA ASP A 197 18.48 3.01 16.44
C ASP A 197 18.43 4.00 15.26
N TYR A 198 17.94 3.55 14.09
CA TYR A 198 17.81 4.38 12.89
C TYR A 198 16.34 4.83 12.68
N PHE A 199 15.93 5.00 11.43
CA PHE A 199 14.63 5.56 11.08
C PHE A 199 13.80 4.59 10.25
N PHE A 200 12.47 4.70 10.38
CA PHE A 200 11.51 4.05 9.50
C PHE A 200 11.26 4.91 8.27
N THR A 201 11.12 4.32 7.08
CA THR A 201 10.82 5.03 5.83
C THR A 201 9.45 4.66 5.29
N MET A 202 8.59 5.66 5.06
CA MET A 202 7.32 5.54 4.35
C MET A 202 7.39 6.28 3.03
N TYR A 203 7.40 5.53 1.92
CA TYR A 203 7.38 6.08 0.58
C TYR A 203 5.96 6.04 0.00
N VAL A 204 5.42 7.20 -0.37
CA VAL A 204 4.09 7.35 -0.96
C VAL A 204 4.23 7.76 -2.42
N ASN A 205 3.81 6.90 -3.33
CA ASN A 205 3.87 7.13 -4.77
C ASN A 205 2.60 6.56 -5.44
N TYR A 206 1.79 7.44 -6.00
CA TYR A 206 0.57 7.09 -6.76
C TYR A 206 0.78 7.07 -8.28
N SER A 207 2.02 7.20 -8.76
CA SER A 207 2.32 7.17 -10.19
C SER A 207 2.05 5.78 -10.77
N LEU A 208 1.12 5.69 -11.73
CA LEU A 208 0.69 4.41 -12.30
C LEU A 208 1.79 3.70 -13.08
N TYR A 209 2.73 4.44 -13.66
CA TYR A 209 3.83 3.92 -14.47
C TYR A 209 5.18 3.89 -13.74
N GLY A 210 5.21 4.23 -12.45
CA GLY A 210 6.40 4.10 -11.62
C GLY A 210 6.41 2.77 -10.86
N LEU A 211 7.60 2.33 -10.44
CA LEU A 211 7.78 1.19 -9.53
C LEU A 211 7.21 -0.14 -10.07
N ASP A 212 7.33 -0.39 -11.38
CA ASP A 212 7.05 -1.71 -11.95
C ASP A 212 8.18 -2.65 -11.56
N GLU A 213 7.86 -3.79 -10.93
CA GLU A 213 8.89 -4.69 -10.41
C GLU A 213 9.78 -5.26 -11.52
N LYS A 214 9.29 -5.33 -12.76
CA LYS A 214 10.05 -5.79 -13.93
C LYS A 214 11.21 -4.87 -14.29
N ASP A 215 11.07 -3.56 -14.04
CA ASP A 215 12.14 -2.58 -14.30
C ASP A 215 13.35 -2.78 -13.36
N PHE A 216 13.22 -3.61 -12.31
CA PHE A 216 14.24 -3.86 -11.30
C PHE A 216 14.64 -5.34 -11.20
N GLU A 217 14.28 -6.20 -12.16
CA GLU A 217 14.62 -7.64 -12.11
C GLU A 217 16.13 -7.90 -12.10
N ASP A 218 16.89 -7.08 -12.82
CA ASP A 218 18.35 -7.20 -12.92
C ASP A 218 19.09 -6.64 -11.70
N ASP A 219 18.41 -5.93 -10.81
CA ASP A 219 19.01 -5.36 -9.60
C ASP A 219 19.29 -6.42 -8.51
N GLY A 220 18.58 -7.55 -8.52
CA GLY A 220 18.62 -8.55 -7.46
C GLY A 220 18.62 -9.99 -7.96
N PHE A 221 19.06 -10.92 -7.11
CA PHE A 221 19.08 -12.34 -7.46
C PHE A 221 18.80 -13.25 -6.27
N ILE A 222 18.37 -14.47 -6.57
CA ILE A 222 18.26 -15.60 -5.64
C ILE A 222 18.90 -16.84 -6.25
N TYR A 223 19.33 -17.78 -5.42
CA TYR A 223 19.80 -19.09 -5.89
C TYR A 223 18.69 -20.13 -5.79
N ASP A 224 18.27 -20.69 -6.93
CA ASP A 224 17.40 -21.86 -7.00
C ASP A 224 18.20 -23.06 -7.51
N ASN A 225 18.28 -24.14 -6.72
CA ASN A 225 19.06 -25.35 -7.06
C ASN A 225 20.49 -25.07 -7.57
N ARG A 226 21.15 -24.03 -7.02
CA ARG A 226 22.50 -23.50 -7.39
C ARG A 226 22.54 -22.63 -8.66
N ASN A 227 21.43 -22.41 -9.34
CA ASN A 227 21.34 -21.45 -10.44
C ASN A 227 20.98 -20.06 -9.91
N LYS A 228 21.71 -19.03 -10.38
CA LYS A 228 21.39 -17.62 -10.11
C LYS A 228 20.17 -17.24 -10.95
N VAL A 229 19.11 -16.79 -10.29
CA VAL A 229 17.87 -16.32 -10.93
C VAL A 229 17.66 -14.86 -10.58
N ASN A 230 17.56 -14.01 -11.60
CA ASN A 230 17.28 -12.59 -11.43
C ASN A 230 15.88 -12.41 -10.85
N VAL A 231 15.78 -11.55 -9.85
CA VAL A 231 14.52 -11.26 -9.18
C VAL A 231 14.52 -9.82 -8.68
N SER A 232 13.39 -9.15 -8.87
CA SER A 232 13.20 -7.81 -8.36
C SER A 232 13.23 -7.75 -6.83
N TRP A 233 14.09 -6.90 -6.28
CA TRP A 233 14.14 -6.61 -4.85
C TRP A 233 12.86 -5.91 -4.37
N LEU A 234 12.24 -5.13 -5.26
CA LEU A 234 11.07 -4.31 -4.99
C LEU A 234 9.85 -5.16 -4.60
N ASN A 235 9.69 -6.33 -5.22
CA ASN A 235 8.66 -7.32 -4.88
C ASN A 235 8.61 -7.60 -3.37
N LYS A 236 9.77 -7.70 -2.70
CA LYS A 236 9.83 -8.06 -1.27
C LYS A 236 9.45 -6.92 -0.34
N ILE A 237 9.52 -5.68 -0.82
CA ILE A 237 9.13 -4.47 -0.08
C ILE A 237 7.63 -4.21 -0.23
N PHE A 238 7.02 -4.53 -1.37
CA PHE A 238 5.58 -4.36 -1.60
C PHE A 238 4.71 -5.24 -0.69
N HIS A 239 5.17 -6.41 -0.27
CA HIS A 239 4.36 -7.35 0.51
C HIS A 239 4.24 -6.97 2.00
N LYS A 240 3.19 -6.20 2.31
CA LYS A 240 2.80 -5.54 3.58
C LYS A 240 2.35 -6.44 4.76
N ASN A 241 2.82 -7.67 4.85
CA ASN A 241 2.28 -8.62 5.83
C ASN A 241 3.17 -8.83 7.07
N ASP A 242 4.09 -7.91 7.37
CA ASP A 242 5.03 -8.07 8.48
C ASP A 242 4.78 -7.16 9.68
N GLY A 243 3.80 -6.26 9.64
CA GLY A 243 3.51 -5.35 10.75
C GLY A 243 4.60 -4.30 10.99
N TYR A 244 5.08 -3.65 9.92
CA TYR A 244 6.11 -2.59 9.95
C TYR A 244 7.48 -3.08 10.46
N GLN A 245 7.77 -4.38 10.31
CA GLN A 245 9.09 -4.91 10.67
C GLN A 245 10.14 -4.56 9.62
N THR A 246 9.77 -4.58 8.33
CA THR A 246 10.62 -4.01 7.28
C THR A 246 10.69 -2.49 7.48
N PRO A 247 11.89 -1.89 7.63
CA PRO A 247 12.04 -0.46 7.92
C PRO A 247 11.73 0.48 6.74
N VAL A 248 11.19 -0.07 5.65
CA VAL A 248 10.78 0.64 4.43
C VAL A 248 9.39 0.13 4.05
N VAL A 249 8.44 1.03 3.81
CA VAL A 249 7.11 0.71 3.30
C VAL A 249 6.78 1.57 2.09
N ILE A 250 6.21 0.96 1.06
CA ILE A 250 5.71 1.66 -0.13
C ILE A 250 4.18 1.72 -0.09
N HIS A 251 3.61 2.88 -0.38
CA HIS A 251 2.18 3.15 -0.33
C HIS A 251 1.70 3.85 -1.62
N PRO A 252 0.57 3.44 -2.23
CA PRO A 252 -0.33 2.33 -1.85
C PRO A 252 0.29 0.95 -2.14
N TYR A 253 -0.44 -0.12 -1.81
CA TYR A 253 -0.01 -1.48 -2.16
C TYR A 253 -0.13 -1.70 -3.67
N ARG A 254 0.84 -2.39 -4.25
CA ARG A 254 0.86 -2.81 -5.66
C ARG A 254 0.99 -4.32 -5.76
N GLU A 255 0.42 -4.89 -6.80
CA GLU A 255 0.57 -6.29 -7.17
C GLU A 255 0.78 -6.35 -8.68
N SER A 256 1.97 -6.80 -9.12
CA SER A 256 2.38 -6.74 -10.54
C SER A 256 2.28 -5.32 -11.10
N ALA A 257 2.90 -4.35 -10.43
CA ALA A 257 2.86 -2.91 -10.70
C ALA A 257 1.46 -2.24 -10.61
N MET A 258 0.38 -3.00 -10.44
CA MET A 258 -0.99 -2.48 -10.49
C MET A 258 -1.49 -2.03 -9.12
N ILE A 259 -2.11 -0.84 -9.09
CA ILE A 259 -2.90 -0.36 -7.95
C ILE A 259 -4.38 -0.72 -8.19
N ASP A 260 -4.92 -1.63 -7.39
CA ASP A 260 -6.38 -1.85 -7.35
C ASP A 260 -7.07 -0.67 -6.66
N VAL A 261 -7.59 0.25 -7.48
CA VAL A 261 -8.26 1.48 -7.02
C VAL A 261 -9.49 1.18 -6.16
N ARG A 262 -10.24 0.10 -6.44
CA ARG A 262 -11.43 -0.23 -5.63
C ARG A 262 -10.99 -0.67 -4.25
N ARG A 263 -9.99 -1.53 -4.17
CA ARG A 263 -9.39 -1.97 -2.90
C ARG A 263 -8.76 -0.80 -2.14
N GLU A 264 -8.04 0.08 -2.81
CA GLU A 264 -7.40 1.22 -2.14
C GLU A 264 -8.43 2.22 -1.60
N LYS A 265 -9.53 2.51 -2.32
CA LYS A 265 -10.64 3.32 -1.79
C LYS A 265 -11.23 2.73 -0.51
N GLU A 266 -11.45 1.42 -0.48
CA GLU A 266 -11.96 0.73 0.71
C GLU A 266 -10.96 0.72 1.87
N LEU A 267 -9.66 0.61 1.58
CA LEU A 267 -8.61 0.73 2.60
C LEU A 267 -8.52 2.16 3.15
N MET A 268 -8.55 3.19 2.30
CA MET A 268 -8.56 4.60 2.72
C MET A 268 -9.75 4.90 3.64
N LYS A 269 -10.96 4.44 3.28
CA LYS A 269 -12.14 4.55 4.15
C LYS A 269 -11.91 3.87 5.49
N GLN A 270 -11.39 2.63 5.51
CA GLN A 270 -11.12 1.90 6.76
C GLN A 270 -10.10 2.59 7.66
N ARG A 271 -9.03 3.15 7.07
CA ARG A 271 -8.02 3.92 7.81
C ARG A 271 -8.63 5.19 8.39
N LEU A 272 -9.42 5.91 7.61
CA LEU A 272 -10.18 7.08 8.09
C LEU A 272 -11.13 6.69 9.23
N SER A 273 -11.89 5.59 9.10
CA SER A 273 -12.78 5.11 10.16
C SER A 273 -12.04 4.95 11.48
N ALA A 274 -10.87 4.29 11.44
CA ALA A 274 -10.07 4.09 12.62
C ALA A 274 -9.64 5.41 13.26
N LEU A 275 -9.37 6.46 12.46
CA LEU A 275 -9.06 7.79 12.99
C LEU A 275 -10.29 8.47 13.58
N ILE A 276 -11.40 8.55 12.83
CA ILE A 276 -12.65 9.21 13.23
C ILE A 276 -13.20 8.65 14.55
N PHE A 277 -13.14 7.34 14.75
CA PHE A 277 -13.62 6.70 15.99
C PHE A 277 -12.63 6.79 17.15
N THR A 278 -11.35 7.13 16.90
CA THR A 278 -10.37 7.29 17.99
C THR A 278 -10.53 8.62 18.70
N ASN A 279 -10.55 9.73 17.95
CA ASN A 279 -10.61 11.08 18.50
C ASN A 279 -11.50 11.95 17.60
N GLU A 280 -12.24 12.88 18.21
CA GLU A 280 -13.13 13.81 17.50
C GLU A 280 -12.38 14.75 16.55
N GLU A 281 -11.13 15.08 16.87
CA GLU A 281 -10.25 15.89 16.04
C GLU A 281 -10.08 15.35 14.60
N TYR A 282 -10.22 14.03 14.41
CA TYR A 282 -10.15 13.40 13.09
C TYR A 282 -11.49 13.37 12.33
N ARG A 283 -12.58 13.84 12.94
CA ARG A 283 -13.85 14.07 12.23
C ARG A 283 -13.71 15.19 11.18
N THR A 284 -12.71 16.07 11.36
CA THR A 284 -12.36 17.17 10.44
C THR A 284 -10.93 17.00 9.91
N VAL A 285 -10.72 15.97 9.09
CA VAL A 285 -9.42 15.74 8.40
C VAL A 285 -9.10 16.90 7.46
N ILE A 286 -10.10 17.36 6.70
CA ILE A 286 -10.02 18.56 5.86
C ILE A 286 -11.03 19.57 6.43
N PRO A 287 -10.68 20.86 6.66
CA PRO A 287 -11.56 21.84 7.30
C PRO A 287 -12.94 22.02 6.66
N GLN A 288 -13.06 21.70 5.36
CA GLN A 288 -14.29 21.78 4.58
C GLN A 288 -15.32 20.69 4.94
N TYR A 289 -14.87 19.58 5.53
CA TYR A 289 -15.72 18.42 5.84
C TYR A 289 -15.65 18.08 7.33
N SER A 290 -16.81 17.98 7.96
CA SER A 290 -16.97 17.46 9.32
C SER A 290 -17.88 16.25 9.28
N PHE A 291 -17.29 15.07 9.42
CA PHE A 291 -18.03 13.81 9.45
C PHE A 291 -18.61 13.59 10.85
N ASP A 292 -19.91 13.75 10.97
CA ASP A 292 -20.67 13.63 12.23
C ASP A 292 -21.62 12.43 12.24
N GLU A 293 -21.94 11.88 11.06
CA GLU A 293 -22.90 10.80 10.92
C GLU A 293 -22.30 9.61 10.17
N ILE A 294 -22.64 8.40 10.62
CA ILE A 294 -22.34 7.16 9.92
C ILE A 294 -23.65 6.49 9.51
N ARG A 295 -23.67 5.96 8.28
CA ARG A 295 -24.77 5.10 7.83
C ARG A 295 -24.30 3.70 7.52
N PHE A 296 -25.07 2.73 7.96
CA PHE A 296 -24.80 1.31 7.77
C PHE A 296 -25.76 0.68 6.78
N ARG A 297 -25.26 -0.36 6.10
CA ARG A 297 -26.04 -1.33 5.33
C ARG A 297 -25.50 -2.72 5.63
N LEU A 298 -26.37 -3.65 6.02
CA LEU A 298 -25.98 -5.06 6.12
C LEU A 298 -25.75 -5.62 4.72
N LYS A 299 -24.66 -6.37 4.54
CA LYS A 299 -24.43 -7.05 3.26
C LYS A 299 -25.54 -8.05 2.98
N ALA A 300 -26.02 -8.06 1.74
CA ALA A 300 -27.12 -8.92 1.30
C ALA A 300 -26.76 -10.39 1.44
N GLU A 301 -25.58 -10.73 0.95
CA GLU A 301 -25.02 -12.07 0.99
C GLU A 301 -24.10 -12.21 2.20
N THR A 302 -24.16 -13.37 2.85
CA THR A 302 -23.22 -13.68 3.93
C THR A 302 -21.83 -13.95 3.36
N ALA A 303 -20.82 -13.96 4.23
CA ALA A 303 -19.49 -14.39 3.81
C ALA A 303 -19.46 -15.83 3.28
N LEU A 304 -20.37 -16.70 3.76
CA LEU A 304 -20.54 -18.06 3.26
C LEU A 304 -21.05 -18.06 1.83
N ASP A 305 -22.09 -17.28 1.52
CA ASP A 305 -22.67 -17.20 0.18
C ASP A 305 -21.62 -16.74 -0.84
N HIS A 306 -20.93 -15.63 -0.53
CA HIS A 306 -19.82 -15.14 -1.36
C HIS A 306 -18.69 -16.16 -1.51
N PHE A 307 -18.36 -16.91 -0.45
CA PHE A 307 -17.32 -17.94 -0.52
C PHE A 307 -17.73 -19.06 -1.49
N LEU A 308 -18.98 -19.53 -1.41
CA LEU A 308 -19.47 -20.60 -2.26
C LEU A 308 -19.58 -20.16 -3.73
N ILE A 309 -20.03 -18.92 -3.99
CA ILE A 309 -20.04 -18.34 -5.34
C ILE A 309 -18.63 -18.26 -5.91
N TYR A 310 -17.67 -17.72 -5.14
CA TYR A 310 -16.27 -17.65 -5.58
C TYR A 310 -15.65 -19.03 -5.89
N GLN A 311 -15.98 -20.05 -5.09
CA GLN A 311 -15.53 -21.43 -5.36
C GLN A 311 -16.15 -22.02 -6.63
N PHE A 312 -17.32 -21.53 -7.05
CA PHE A 312 -17.92 -21.87 -8.33
C PHE A 312 -17.19 -21.15 -9.48
N GLU A 313 -17.03 -19.82 -9.42
CA GLU A 313 -16.42 -19.02 -10.50
C GLU A 313 -14.99 -19.48 -10.81
N LYS A 314 -14.22 -19.84 -9.77
CA LYS A 314 -12.85 -20.33 -9.93
C LYS A 314 -12.78 -21.64 -10.75
N GLN A 315 -13.82 -22.46 -10.73
CA GLN A 315 -13.86 -23.70 -11.52
C GLN A 315 -13.93 -23.44 -13.03
N GLU A 316 -14.19 -22.21 -13.47
CA GLU A 316 -14.31 -21.87 -14.89
C GLU A 316 -13.00 -21.37 -15.53
N GLU A 317 -12.07 -20.82 -14.73
CA GLU A 317 -10.83 -20.19 -15.24
C GLU A 317 -9.65 -21.15 -15.37
N ASP A 318 -9.61 -22.25 -14.60
CA ASP A 318 -8.49 -23.20 -14.62
C ASP A 318 -8.63 -24.19 -15.80
N LYS A 319 -7.82 -23.98 -16.86
CA LYS A 319 -7.50 -25.06 -17.81
C LYS A 319 -6.91 -26.22 -16.99
N ALA A 320 -7.54 -27.39 -17.05
CA ALA A 320 -7.13 -28.61 -16.36
C ALA A 320 -5.72 -29.07 -16.77
N THR A 321 -4.68 -28.42 -16.27
CA THR A 321 -3.38 -29.06 -16.10
C THR A 321 -3.50 -29.89 -14.84
N LEU A 322 -3.56 -31.20 -15.04
CA LEU A 322 -3.41 -32.21 -14.00
C LEU A 322 -2.06 -32.03 -13.29
N ASP A 323 -1.98 -31.08 -12.36
CA ASP A 323 -0.96 -31.05 -11.32
C ASP A 323 -1.28 -32.18 -10.33
N ILE A 324 -1.17 -33.41 -10.82
CA ILE A 324 -1.24 -34.62 -10.01
C ILE A 324 -0.08 -34.50 -9.04
N PHE A 325 -0.40 -34.14 -7.80
CA PHE A 325 0.58 -33.96 -6.75
C PHE A 325 1.52 -35.18 -6.71
N PRO A 326 2.85 -34.99 -6.80
CA PRO A 326 3.81 -36.09 -6.79
C PRO A 326 3.96 -36.65 -5.37
N ILE A 327 2.91 -37.30 -4.86
CA ILE A 327 2.87 -37.88 -3.53
C ILE A 327 3.23 -39.37 -3.65
N ASN A 328 4.25 -39.78 -2.91
CA ASN A 328 4.59 -41.20 -2.75
C ASN A 328 3.56 -41.83 -1.80
N ILE A 329 2.48 -42.40 -2.34
CA ILE A 329 1.36 -42.95 -1.55
C ILE A 329 1.21 -44.45 -1.81
N SER A 330 1.15 -45.25 -0.74
CA SER A 330 0.82 -46.67 -0.80
C SER A 330 -0.69 -46.90 -0.94
N LYS A 331 -1.09 -48.08 -1.43
CA LYS A 331 -2.53 -48.45 -1.54
C LYS A 331 -3.30 -48.26 -0.23
N ASN A 332 -2.70 -48.61 0.90
CA ASN A 332 -3.33 -48.46 2.22
C ASN A 332 -3.73 -47.02 2.50
N ILE A 333 -2.83 -46.07 2.23
CA ILE A 333 -3.10 -44.65 2.45
C ILE A 333 -4.20 -44.16 1.49
N ILE A 334 -4.19 -44.56 0.21
CA ILE A 334 -5.26 -44.19 -0.74
C ILE A 334 -6.62 -44.69 -0.25
N ASN A 335 -6.70 -45.93 0.22
CA ASN A 335 -7.93 -46.48 0.77
C ASN A 335 -8.42 -45.71 2.01
N GLU A 336 -7.52 -45.33 2.92
CA GLU A 336 -7.84 -44.46 4.06
C GLU A 336 -8.39 -43.10 3.60
N LYS A 337 -7.86 -42.51 2.53
CA LYS A 337 -8.33 -41.21 2.02
C LYS A 337 -9.70 -41.28 1.37
N ILE A 338 -9.99 -42.35 0.65
CA ILE A 338 -11.34 -42.61 0.12
C ILE A 338 -12.33 -42.79 1.29
N GLY A 339 -11.93 -43.53 2.34
CA GLY A 339 -12.73 -43.65 3.56
C GLY A 339 -12.99 -42.30 4.24
N PHE A 340 -11.96 -41.47 4.39
CA PHE A 340 -12.06 -40.11 4.94
C PHE A 340 -13.02 -39.23 4.13
N LEU A 341 -12.87 -39.18 2.80
CA LEU A 341 -13.72 -38.36 1.93
C LEU A 341 -15.19 -38.82 1.97
N SER A 342 -15.43 -40.13 1.89
CA SER A 342 -16.79 -40.68 1.99
C SER A 342 -17.45 -40.31 3.32
N LYS A 343 -16.72 -40.40 4.43
CA LYS A 343 -17.21 -40.02 5.76
C LYS A 343 -17.42 -38.51 5.89
N TRP A 344 -16.51 -37.70 5.35
CA TRP A 344 -16.65 -36.25 5.35
C TRP A 344 -17.91 -35.80 4.60
N ILE A 345 -18.24 -36.45 3.47
CA ILE A 345 -19.47 -36.20 2.73
C ILE A 345 -20.72 -36.52 3.57
N ASP A 346 -20.72 -37.61 4.35
CA ASP A 346 -21.85 -37.91 5.26
C ASP A 346 -22.03 -36.81 6.30
N ASP A 347 -20.94 -36.46 6.97
CA ASP A 347 -20.94 -35.45 8.02
C ASP A 347 -21.43 -34.08 7.49
N ASN A 348 -21.24 -33.81 6.19
CA ASN A 348 -21.46 -32.49 5.58
C ASN A 348 -22.44 -32.50 4.40
N ILE A 349 -23.34 -33.49 4.33
CA ILE A 349 -24.23 -33.69 3.18
C ILE A 349 -25.11 -32.47 2.88
N VAL A 350 -25.49 -31.70 3.91
CA VAL A 350 -26.30 -30.48 3.75
C VAL A 350 -25.52 -29.40 2.99
N LEU A 351 -24.25 -29.18 3.33
CA LEU A 351 -23.37 -28.22 2.63
C LEU A 351 -23.13 -28.68 1.20
N VAL A 352 -22.81 -29.96 1.01
CA VAL A 352 -22.54 -30.54 -0.31
C VAL A 352 -23.76 -30.41 -1.23
N ASN A 353 -24.95 -30.73 -0.72
CA ASN A 353 -26.18 -30.56 -1.48
C ASN A 353 -26.49 -29.09 -1.78
N TYR A 354 -26.23 -28.19 -0.83
CA TYR A 354 -26.41 -26.75 -1.04
C TYR A 354 -25.49 -26.22 -2.14
N PHE A 355 -24.21 -26.59 -2.09
CA PHE A 355 -23.22 -26.21 -3.10
C PHE A 355 -23.56 -26.78 -4.48
N ASN A 356 -23.90 -28.06 -4.56
CA ASN A 356 -24.32 -28.70 -5.82
C ASN A 356 -25.59 -28.08 -6.40
N LYS A 357 -26.54 -27.67 -5.54
CA LYS A 357 -27.74 -26.94 -5.99
C LYS A 357 -27.34 -25.60 -6.61
N LYS A 358 -26.43 -24.86 -5.97
CA LYS A 358 -25.95 -23.57 -6.47
C LYS A 358 -25.21 -23.68 -7.80
N ILE A 359 -24.36 -24.68 -7.96
CA ILE A 359 -23.72 -24.98 -9.25
C ILE A 359 -24.76 -25.20 -10.35
N LYS A 360 -25.77 -26.05 -10.09
CA LYS A 360 -26.83 -26.34 -11.07
C LYS A 360 -27.67 -25.12 -11.46
N GLU A 361 -27.88 -24.18 -10.54
CA GLU A 361 -28.62 -22.93 -10.81
C GLU A 361 -27.86 -22.01 -11.79
N ILE A 362 -26.52 -22.09 -11.83
CA ILE A 362 -25.68 -21.16 -12.59
C ILE A 362 -25.16 -21.75 -13.91
N THR A 363 -24.84 -23.04 -13.96
CA THR A 363 -24.18 -23.64 -15.14
C THR A 363 -25.12 -24.03 -16.30
N GLU A 364 -26.42 -23.69 -16.23
CA GLU A 364 -27.47 -24.01 -17.23
C GLU A 364 -27.49 -25.46 -17.78
N GLY A 365 -26.86 -26.42 -17.07
CA GLY A 365 -26.79 -27.83 -17.47
C GLY A 365 -25.55 -28.24 -18.28
N GLU A 366 -24.56 -27.37 -18.50
CA GLU A 366 -23.29 -27.79 -19.10
C GLU A 366 -22.52 -28.76 -18.19
N LYS A 367 -22.18 -29.94 -18.72
CA LYS A 367 -21.38 -30.95 -18.00
C LYS A 367 -19.89 -30.70 -18.21
N LYS A 368 -19.26 -29.97 -17.28
CA LYS A 368 -17.80 -29.89 -17.18
C LYS A 368 -17.25 -31.12 -16.45
N THR A 369 -16.12 -31.66 -16.92
CA THR A 369 -15.42 -32.77 -16.26
C THR A 369 -14.25 -32.22 -15.46
N TYR A 370 -14.23 -32.45 -14.15
CA TYR A 370 -13.23 -31.89 -13.24
C TYR A 370 -12.18 -32.92 -12.78
N ASP A 371 -11.01 -32.43 -12.35
CA ASP A 371 -9.84 -33.25 -11.94
C ASP A 371 -10.14 -34.27 -10.84
N ILE A 372 -11.12 -34.01 -9.96
CA ILE A 372 -11.51 -34.98 -8.92
C ILE A 372 -12.03 -36.28 -9.53
N LYS A 373 -12.73 -36.20 -10.66
CA LYS A 373 -13.27 -37.36 -11.38
C LYS A 373 -12.11 -38.22 -11.88
N ILE A 374 -11.11 -37.58 -12.47
CA ILE A 374 -9.87 -38.22 -12.96
C ILE A 374 -9.09 -38.84 -11.79
N TYR A 375 -8.95 -38.11 -10.68
CA TYR A 375 -8.30 -38.62 -9.47
C TYR A 375 -9.00 -39.86 -8.91
N LEU A 376 -10.33 -39.88 -8.85
CA LEU A 376 -11.09 -41.04 -8.36
C LEU A 376 -10.93 -42.26 -9.27
N TYR A 377 -10.94 -42.07 -10.59
CA TYR A 377 -10.68 -43.13 -11.55
C TYR A 377 -9.27 -43.68 -11.42
N ALA A 378 -8.27 -42.80 -11.30
CA ALA A 378 -6.89 -43.18 -11.07
C ALA A 378 -6.70 -43.93 -9.75
N ALA A 379 -7.28 -43.42 -8.67
CA ALA A 379 -7.21 -44.05 -7.35
C ALA A 379 -7.86 -45.43 -7.34
N TYR A 380 -9.03 -45.57 -7.98
CA TYR A 380 -9.70 -46.86 -8.12
C TYR A 380 -8.84 -47.85 -8.89
N ALA A 381 -8.40 -47.46 -10.08
CA ALA A 381 -7.65 -48.35 -10.96
C ALA A 381 -6.29 -48.75 -10.35
N PHE A 382 -5.63 -47.84 -9.61
CA PHE A 382 -4.43 -48.15 -8.85
C PHE A 382 -4.67 -49.08 -7.64
N LEU A 383 -5.76 -48.90 -6.88
CA LEU A 383 -6.06 -49.78 -5.74
C LEU A 383 -6.31 -51.23 -6.19
N TYR A 384 -7.01 -51.41 -7.31
CA TYR A 384 -7.44 -52.71 -7.81
C TYR A 384 -6.54 -53.30 -8.90
N ASP A 385 -5.37 -52.71 -9.15
CA ASP A 385 -4.40 -53.15 -10.18
C ASP A 385 -5.03 -53.29 -11.58
N ILE A 386 -5.94 -52.38 -11.94
CA ILE A 386 -6.59 -52.37 -13.25
C ILE A 386 -5.63 -51.73 -14.24
N GLU A 387 -5.26 -52.44 -15.31
CA GLU A 387 -4.47 -51.85 -16.39
C GLU A 387 -5.34 -50.91 -17.25
N VAL A 388 -4.97 -49.63 -17.31
CA VAL A 388 -5.60 -48.63 -18.18
C VAL A 388 -4.65 -48.35 -19.33
N ARG A 389 -4.63 -49.21 -20.36
CA ARG A 389 -3.63 -49.10 -21.44
C ARG A 389 -3.70 -47.74 -22.15
N LYS A 390 -2.53 -47.11 -22.28
CA LYS A 390 -2.31 -45.96 -23.15
C LYS A 390 -1.88 -46.43 -24.55
N ASP A 391 -2.32 -45.72 -25.58
CA ASP A 391 -1.66 -45.72 -26.88
C ASP A 391 -0.32 -44.96 -26.76
N GLU A 392 0.65 -45.37 -27.57
CA GLU A 392 2.10 -45.32 -27.33
C GLU A 392 2.73 -43.94 -27.02
N ASP A 393 3.95 -44.03 -26.46
CA ASP A 393 5.01 -43.04 -26.27
C ASP A 393 4.90 -41.97 -25.16
N ILE A 394 5.52 -42.30 -24.03
CA ILE A 394 6.29 -41.36 -23.20
C ILE A 394 7.56 -42.10 -22.73
N ASP A 395 8.73 -41.73 -23.25
CA ASP A 395 10.01 -42.04 -22.62
C ASP A 395 10.08 -41.31 -21.27
N SER A 396 10.30 -42.05 -20.18
CA SER A 396 10.41 -41.46 -18.84
C SER A 396 11.56 -42.07 -18.05
N GLU A 397 12.78 -41.70 -18.41
CA GLU A 397 13.90 -41.65 -17.46
C GLU A 397 13.71 -40.44 -16.52
N ASP A 398 12.83 -40.57 -15.51
CA ASP A 398 12.90 -39.92 -14.19
C ASP A 398 11.52 -39.86 -13.49
N ILE A 399 10.96 -41.01 -13.07
CA ILE A 399 9.77 -41.01 -12.19
C ILE A 399 9.96 -42.01 -11.04
N ASN A 400 10.53 -41.54 -9.93
CA ASN A 400 10.77 -42.34 -8.73
C ASN A 400 9.52 -42.62 -7.84
N LYS A 401 8.28 -42.84 -8.36
CA LYS A 401 7.07 -43.03 -7.48
C LYS A 401 5.90 -43.87 -8.08
N PRO A 402 5.27 -44.84 -7.36
CA PRO A 402 4.28 -45.79 -7.91
C PRO A 402 2.94 -45.20 -8.40
N PHE A 403 2.25 -44.38 -7.59
CA PHE A 403 0.94 -43.81 -7.96
C PHE A 403 1.05 -42.71 -9.02
N LEU A 404 2.09 -41.87 -8.92
CA LEU A 404 2.36 -40.84 -9.92
C LEU A 404 2.77 -41.47 -11.26
N SER A 405 3.64 -42.49 -11.24
CA SER A 405 3.97 -43.28 -12.43
C SER A 405 2.70 -43.87 -13.05
N TYR A 406 1.77 -44.35 -12.23
CA TYR A 406 0.51 -44.89 -12.71
C TYR A 406 -0.38 -43.84 -13.39
N ILE A 407 -0.45 -42.60 -12.90
CA ILE A 407 -1.25 -41.55 -13.55
C ILE A 407 -0.58 -41.05 -14.84
N ILE A 408 0.74 -40.83 -14.81
CA ILE A 408 1.51 -40.37 -15.99
C ILE A 408 1.49 -41.42 -17.11
N LYS A 409 1.67 -42.71 -16.77
CA LYS A 409 1.71 -43.83 -17.73
C LYS A 409 0.38 -44.03 -18.46
N ASN A 410 -0.74 -43.70 -17.83
CA ASN A 410 -2.06 -44.09 -18.32
C ASN A 410 -2.93 -42.92 -18.82
N GLN A 411 -2.38 -41.72 -19.07
CA GLN A 411 -3.10 -40.45 -19.37
C GLN A 411 -4.60 -40.66 -19.62
N PHE A 412 -5.41 -40.39 -18.59
CA PHE A 412 -6.82 -40.75 -18.55
C PHE A 412 -7.65 -39.94 -19.57
N GLU A 413 -7.63 -40.34 -20.83
CA GLU A 413 -8.50 -39.78 -21.88
C GLU A 413 -9.98 -40.00 -21.55
N HIS A 414 -10.83 -39.02 -21.88
CA HIS A 414 -12.25 -39.04 -21.56
C HIS A 414 -13.00 -40.28 -22.07
N SER A 415 -12.58 -40.85 -23.21
CA SER A 415 -13.20 -42.03 -23.85
C SER A 415 -12.95 -43.35 -23.11
N LYS A 416 -11.88 -43.46 -22.31
CA LYS A 416 -11.50 -44.68 -21.58
C LYS A 416 -12.07 -44.74 -20.15
N LEU A 417 -12.79 -43.70 -19.72
CA LEU A 417 -13.36 -43.56 -18.37
C LEU A 417 -14.68 -44.32 -18.17
N ASP A 418 -15.34 -44.77 -19.24
CA ASP A 418 -16.67 -45.37 -19.15
C ASP A 418 -16.67 -46.73 -18.42
N PHE A 419 -15.70 -47.61 -18.69
CA PHE A 419 -15.54 -48.89 -17.98
C PHE A 419 -15.29 -48.68 -16.48
N LEU A 420 -14.31 -47.83 -16.13
CA LEU A 420 -14.02 -47.49 -14.74
C LEU A 420 -15.21 -46.83 -14.06
N SER A 421 -16.05 -46.09 -14.80
CA SER A 421 -17.27 -45.50 -14.26
C SER A 421 -18.30 -46.54 -13.84
N GLU A 422 -18.45 -47.65 -14.58
CA GLU A 422 -19.35 -48.74 -14.22
C GLU A 422 -18.83 -49.53 -13.02
N GLU A 423 -17.52 -49.80 -12.97
CA GLU A 423 -16.88 -50.48 -11.85
C GLU A 423 -16.90 -49.64 -10.57
N ILE A 424 -16.65 -48.32 -10.66
CA ILE A 424 -16.77 -47.41 -9.51
C ILE A 424 -18.20 -47.41 -8.95
N LYS A 425 -19.23 -47.41 -9.82
CA LYS A 425 -20.64 -47.45 -9.38
C LYS A 425 -20.97 -48.66 -8.52
N LYS A 426 -20.25 -49.78 -8.67
CA LYS A 426 -20.41 -50.99 -7.85
C LYS A 426 -19.80 -50.86 -6.45
N THR A 427 -18.86 -49.93 -6.26
CA THR A 427 -18.19 -49.70 -4.96
C THR A 427 -18.80 -48.54 -4.18
N SER A 428 -19.38 -48.84 -3.01
CA SER A 428 -20.13 -47.89 -2.18
C SER A 428 -19.41 -46.55 -1.89
N PRO A 429 -18.15 -46.54 -1.39
CA PRO A 429 -17.49 -45.28 -1.05
C PRO A 429 -17.08 -44.45 -2.28
N PHE A 430 -16.57 -45.08 -3.35
CA PHE A 430 -16.19 -44.33 -4.57
C PHE A 430 -17.41 -43.80 -5.31
N ASN A 431 -18.47 -44.60 -5.49
CA ASN A 431 -19.69 -44.18 -6.18
C ASN A 431 -20.30 -42.95 -5.51
N LYS A 432 -20.37 -42.97 -4.17
CA LYS A 432 -20.88 -41.85 -3.39
C LYS A 432 -20.04 -40.58 -3.53
N ILE A 433 -18.70 -40.70 -3.44
CA ILE A 433 -17.82 -39.54 -3.63
C ILE A 433 -18.01 -38.99 -5.05
N LEU A 434 -18.02 -39.86 -6.05
CA LEU A 434 -18.24 -39.50 -7.45
C LEU A 434 -19.59 -38.79 -7.64
N GLU A 435 -20.69 -39.35 -7.14
CA GLU A 435 -22.03 -38.77 -7.27
C GLU A 435 -22.12 -37.37 -6.64
N LYS A 436 -21.49 -37.19 -5.48
CA LYS A 436 -21.61 -35.94 -4.70
C LYS A 436 -20.58 -34.87 -5.05
N THR A 437 -19.44 -35.23 -5.63
CA THR A 437 -18.33 -34.30 -5.91
C THR A 437 -17.93 -34.20 -7.38
N SER A 438 -18.57 -34.98 -8.28
CA SER A 438 -18.25 -34.99 -9.72
C SER A 438 -18.27 -33.63 -10.41
N ASN A 439 -19.01 -32.67 -9.87
CA ASN A 439 -19.11 -31.30 -10.39
C ASN A 439 -18.19 -30.31 -9.66
N MET A 440 -17.13 -30.77 -8.97
CA MET A 440 -16.22 -29.91 -8.22
C MET A 440 -14.77 -30.13 -8.68
N SER A 441 -13.95 -29.09 -8.70
CA SER A 441 -12.49 -29.27 -8.76
C SER A 441 -11.96 -29.82 -7.42
N LEU A 442 -10.77 -30.41 -7.44
CA LEU A 442 -10.09 -30.88 -6.23
C LEU A 442 -9.84 -29.70 -5.26
N GLU A 443 -9.47 -28.54 -5.78
CA GLU A 443 -9.27 -27.34 -4.97
C GLU A 443 -10.54 -26.84 -4.30
N THR A 444 -11.68 -26.91 -4.98
CA THR A 444 -12.97 -26.57 -4.37
C THR A 444 -13.31 -27.54 -3.25
N LEU A 445 -13.15 -28.84 -3.46
CA LEU A 445 -13.39 -29.84 -2.41
C LEU A 445 -12.51 -29.58 -1.18
N ILE A 446 -11.22 -29.28 -1.40
CA ILE A 446 -10.28 -28.89 -0.34
C ILE A 446 -10.75 -27.64 0.39
N SER A 447 -11.21 -26.64 -0.35
CA SER A 447 -11.73 -25.39 0.22
C SER A 447 -12.99 -25.61 1.06
N LEU A 448 -13.88 -26.53 0.66
CA LEU A 448 -15.04 -26.93 1.46
C LEU A 448 -14.62 -27.71 2.71
N ILE A 449 -13.63 -28.60 2.62
CA ILE A 449 -13.08 -29.31 3.80
C ILE A 449 -12.51 -28.29 4.79
N GLN A 450 -11.71 -27.32 4.34
CA GLN A 450 -11.18 -26.23 5.16
C GLN A 450 -12.29 -25.44 5.86
N LEU A 451 -13.36 -25.11 5.13
CA LEU A 451 -14.52 -24.41 5.65
C LEU A 451 -15.18 -25.20 6.79
N THR A 452 -15.42 -26.50 6.60
CA THR A 452 -16.05 -27.36 7.64
C THR A 452 -15.18 -27.55 8.87
N ILE A 453 -13.85 -27.66 8.72
CA ILE A 453 -12.92 -27.75 9.85
C ILE A 453 -12.93 -26.44 10.65
N SER A 454 -12.94 -25.30 9.95
CA SER A 454 -13.06 -24.00 10.60
C SER A 454 -14.39 -23.87 11.33
N TYR A 455 -15.50 -24.26 10.69
CA TYR A 455 -16.84 -24.32 11.29
C TYR A 455 -16.84 -25.12 12.60
N ASP A 456 -16.30 -26.35 12.58
CA ASP A 456 -16.22 -27.22 13.76
C ASP A 456 -15.46 -26.56 14.93
N VAL A 457 -14.33 -25.91 14.63
CA VAL A 457 -13.52 -25.21 15.63
C VAL A 457 -14.29 -24.04 16.24
N PHE A 458 -15.00 -23.25 15.43
CA PHE A 458 -15.81 -22.13 15.91
C PHE A 458 -17.03 -22.58 16.71
N CYS A 459 -17.73 -23.62 16.28
CA CYS A 459 -18.83 -24.21 17.05
C CYS A 459 -18.36 -24.69 18.42
N LYS A 460 -17.24 -25.42 18.46
CA LYS A 460 -16.65 -25.89 19.72
C LYS A 460 -16.17 -24.75 20.63
N HIS A 461 -15.57 -23.70 20.06
CA HIS A 461 -15.09 -22.54 20.83
C HIS A 461 -16.24 -21.72 21.43
N LEU A 462 -17.30 -21.48 20.67
CA LEU A 462 -18.46 -20.67 21.08
C LEU A 462 -19.55 -21.47 21.79
N GLY A 463 -19.36 -22.79 21.95
CA GLY A 463 -20.32 -23.69 22.58
C GLY A 463 -21.63 -23.83 21.79
N TYR A 464 -21.59 -23.72 20.46
CA TYR A 464 -22.73 -24.01 19.61
C TYR A 464 -22.85 -25.52 19.39
N GLY A 465 -24.06 -26.08 19.55
CA GLY A 465 -24.33 -27.45 19.11
C GLY A 465 -24.21 -27.59 17.59
N ASN A 466 -24.02 -28.83 17.09
CA ASN A 466 -23.87 -29.16 15.65
C ASN A 466 -25.04 -28.70 14.75
N HIS A 467 -26.08 -28.11 15.34
CA HIS A 467 -27.37 -27.76 14.75
C HIS A 467 -27.84 -26.34 15.07
N GLU A 468 -27.04 -25.50 15.74
CA GLU A 468 -27.49 -24.12 16.08
C GLU A 468 -27.29 -23.13 14.93
N ILE A 469 -26.32 -23.39 14.04
CA ILE A 469 -25.99 -22.52 12.90
C ILE A 469 -25.94 -23.37 11.62
N TYR A 470 -27.06 -23.45 10.90
CA TYR A 470 -27.12 -24.21 9.66
C TYR A 470 -26.67 -23.39 8.46
N TYR A 471 -26.12 -24.08 7.45
CA TYR A 471 -25.83 -23.55 6.11
C TYR A 471 -27.06 -22.93 5.40
N LYS A 472 -28.29 -23.21 5.90
CA LYS A 472 -29.58 -22.84 5.27
C LYS A 472 -30.44 -21.86 6.09
N LEU A 473 -30.13 -21.57 7.36
CA LEU A 473 -31.06 -20.87 8.27
C LEU A 473 -30.47 -19.59 8.87
N ASN A 474 -31.31 -18.55 9.02
CA ASN A 474 -31.08 -17.30 9.77
C ASN A 474 -30.09 -16.29 9.14
N THR A 475 -30.17 -16.04 7.83
CA THR A 475 -29.48 -14.89 7.18
C THR A 475 -29.81 -13.54 7.81
N ASP A 476 -30.87 -13.43 8.61
CA ASP A 476 -31.34 -12.15 9.13
C ASP A 476 -30.80 -11.82 10.52
N LYS A 477 -29.96 -12.68 11.12
CA LYS A 477 -29.40 -12.46 12.47
C LYS A 477 -27.98 -11.93 12.40
N PHE A 478 -27.68 -10.91 13.22
CA PHE A 478 -26.33 -10.33 13.36
C PHE A 478 -25.27 -11.39 13.69
N GLU A 479 -25.58 -12.30 14.61
CA GLU A 479 -24.71 -13.40 15.04
C GLU A 479 -24.40 -14.37 13.91
N TYR A 480 -25.37 -14.62 13.02
CA TYR A 480 -25.20 -15.53 11.89
C TYR A 480 -24.20 -14.97 10.87
N HIS A 481 -24.37 -13.70 10.50
CA HIS A 481 -23.43 -12.99 9.63
C HIS A 481 -22.03 -12.95 10.21
N LEU A 482 -21.90 -12.60 11.49
CA LEU A 482 -20.60 -12.59 12.18
C LEU A 482 -19.94 -13.96 12.20
N PHE A 483 -20.70 -15.01 12.53
CA PHE A 483 -20.18 -16.37 12.62
C PHE A 483 -19.63 -16.84 11.27
N TRP A 484 -20.41 -16.74 10.20
CA TRP A 484 -19.95 -17.16 8.88
C TRP A 484 -18.82 -16.29 8.36
N TYR A 485 -18.80 -15.00 8.70
CA TYR A 485 -17.64 -14.15 8.43
C TYR A 485 -16.37 -14.69 9.10
N CYS A 486 -16.43 -15.10 10.37
CA CYS A 486 -15.27 -15.64 11.07
C CYS A 486 -14.78 -16.97 10.45
N VAL A 487 -15.69 -17.88 10.16
CA VAL A 487 -15.38 -19.19 9.55
C VAL A 487 -14.70 -18.99 8.19
N VAL A 488 -15.32 -18.24 7.28
CA VAL A 488 -14.79 -18.00 5.93
C VAL A 488 -13.49 -17.19 5.98
N LYS A 489 -13.43 -16.15 6.81
CA LYS A 489 -12.24 -15.30 6.89
C LYS A 489 -11.04 -16.07 7.45
N THR A 490 -11.25 -17.04 8.34
CA THR A 490 -10.21 -17.96 8.81
C THR A 490 -9.64 -18.76 7.63
N VAL A 491 -10.50 -19.35 6.79
CA VAL A 491 -10.04 -20.06 5.57
C VAL A 491 -9.19 -19.13 4.67
N LYS A 492 -9.63 -17.89 4.48
CA LYS A 492 -8.91 -16.91 3.65
C LYS A 492 -7.58 -16.47 4.28
N THR A 493 -7.45 -16.40 5.60
CA THR A 493 -6.21 -15.98 6.27
C THR A 493 -5.17 -17.08 6.38
N ILE A 494 -5.57 -18.37 6.33
CA ILE A 494 -4.64 -19.53 6.30
C ILE A 494 -3.56 -19.35 5.23
N LYS A 495 -3.94 -18.88 4.03
CA LYS A 495 -3.04 -18.68 2.89
C LYS A 495 -1.90 -17.69 3.17
N TYR A 496 -2.11 -16.75 4.09
CA TYR A 496 -1.16 -15.69 4.43
C TYR A 496 -0.46 -15.94 5.76
N ASN A 497 -0.66 -17.10 6.38
CA ASN A 497 -0.11 -17.41 7.69
C ASN A 497 1.41 -17.58 7.62
N THR A 498 2.13 -16.92 8.53
CA THR A 498 3.57 -17.08 8.72
C THR A 498 3.95 -18.41 9.38
N ASN A 499 2.98 -19.11 9.99
CA ASN A 499 3.16 -20.46 10.50
C ASN A 499 3.11 -21.48 9.35
N ARG A 500 4.29 -21.70 8.77
CA ARG A 500 4.53 -22.63 7.65
C ARG A 500 3.91 -24.01 7.87
N LEU A 501 4.02 -24.59 9.07
CA LEU A 501 3.44 -25.91 9.39
C LEU A 501 1.92 -25.92 9.23
N PHE A 502 1.27 -24.82 9.60
CA PHE A 502 -0.17 -24.69 9.52
C PHE A 502 -0.64 -24.46 8.08
N SER A 503 -0.01 -23.54 7.35
CA SER A 503 -0.35 -23.27 5.95
C SER A 503 -0.06 -24.50 5.06
N GLU A 504 1.09 -25.14 5.23
CA GLU A 504 1.47 -26.34 4.48
C GLU A 504 0.49 -27.49 4.72
N SER A 505 -0.09 -27.62 5.92
CA SER A 505 -1.05 -28.69 6.24
C SER A 505 -2.33 -28.64 5.41
N PHE A 506 -2.64 -27.48 4.84
CA PHE A 506 -3.81 -27.24 4.00
C PHE A 506 -3.50 -27.19 2.50
N GLU A 507 -2.22 -27.35 2.11
CA GLU A 507 -1.85 -27.59 0.72
C GLU A 507 -2.45 -28.92 0.25
N PRO A 508 -2.84 -29.05 -1.03
CA PRO A 508 -3.49 -30.26 -1.52
C PRO A 508 -2.72 -31.56 -1.24
N LYS A 509 -1.37 -31.50 -1.33
CA LYS A 509 -0.49 -32.65 -1.04
C LYS A 509 -0.47 -33.10 0.42
N ASN A 510 -0.89 -32.23 1.35
CA ASN A 510 -0.77 -32.45 2.79
C ASN A 510 -2.14 -32.55 3.46
N ILE A 511 -3.18 -31.90 2.94
CA ILE A 511 -4.54 -32.02 3.49
C ILE A 511 -5.05 -33.46 3.38
N LEU A 512 -4.69 -34.15 2.29
CA LEU A 512 -4.94 -35.57 2.10
C LEU A 512 -3.96 -36.45 2.88
N LYS A 513 -2.96 -35.93 3.61
CA LYS A 513 -2.12 -36.73 4.53
C LYS A 513 -2.65 -36.69 5.96
N ASN A 514 -3.22 -35.57 6.37
CA ASN A 514 -3.70 -35.34 7.73
C ASN A 514 -5.07 -35.98 8.01
N ASN A 515 -5.36 -36.36 9.25
CA ASN A 515 -6.69 -36.80 9.68
C ASN A 515 -7.53 -35.60 10.17
N LYS A 516 -8.87 -35.76 10.28
CA LYS A 516 -9.79 -34.69 10.73
C LYS A 516 -9.34 -34.06 12.06
N SER A 517 -8.94 -34.90 13.01
CA SER A 517 -8.47 -34.49 14.35
C SER A 517 -7.24 -33.59 14.30
N ASP A 518 -6.29 -33.91 13.42
CA ASP A 518 -5.02 -33.18 13.30
C ASP A 518 -5.29 -31.80 12.71
N LEU A 519 -6.11 -31.73 11.66
CA LEU A 519 -6.51 -30.47 11.05
C LEU A 519 -7.32 -29.60 12.00
N GLN A 520 -8.22 -30.18 12.80
CA GLN A 520 -8.94 -29.45 13.86
C GLN A 520 -8.00 -28.93 14.94
N TYR A 521 -7.03 -29.73 15.38
CA TYR A 521 -6.03 -29.32 16.37
C TYR A 521 -5.18 -28.14 15.86
N LEU A 522 -4.67 -28.28 14.64
CA LEU A 522 -3.90 -27.23 13.96
C LEU A 522 -4.74 -25.95 13.82
N THR A 523 -6.00 -26.06 13.40
CA THR A 523 -6.89 -24.89 13.21
C THR A 523 -7.22 -24.22 14.53
N LYS A 524 -7.43 -25.00 15.58
CA LYS A 524 -7.60 -24.47 16.95
C LYS A 524 -6.35 -23.74 17.42
N ARG A 525 -5.15 -24.28 17.18
CA ARG A 525 -3.89 -23.64 17.55
C ARG A 525 -3.74 -22.30 16.82
N TYR A 526 -3.94 -22.28 15.51
CA TYR A 526 -3.92 -21.05 14.72
C TYR A 526 -4.92 -20.00 15.24
N PHE A 527 -6.15 -20.42 15.52
CA PHE A 527 -7.17 -19.55 16.08
C PHE A 527 -6.76 -18.94 17.44
N VAL A 528 -6.13 -19.75 18.31
CA VAL A 528 -5.58 -19.25 19.59
C VAL A 528 -4.45 -18.25 19.36
N ASP A 529 -3.57 -18.52 18.40
CA ASP A 529 -2.47 -17.61 18.02
C ASP A 529 -3.03 -16.28 17.50
N ILE A 530 -4.11 -16.30 16.69
CA ILE A 530 -4.80 -15.08 16.22
C ILE A 530 -5.31 -14.24 17.39
N ILE A 531 -5.96 -14.86 18.37
CA ILE A 531 -6.56 -14.11 19.50
C ILE A 531 -5.49 -13.57 20.45
N ARG A 532 -4.41 -14.34 20.67
CA ARG A 532 -3.46 -14.06 21.75
C ARG A 532 -2.21 -13.33 21.30
N ILE A 533 -1.72 -13.63 20.10
CA ILE A 533 -0.36 -13.28 19.66
C ILE A 533 -0.42 -12.35 18.46
N ASP A 534 -1.21 -12.68 17.45
CA ASP A 534 -1.25 -11.95 16.19
C ASP A 534 -1.91 -10.57 16.33
N LYS A 535 -1.19 -9.56 15.85
CA LYS A 535 -1.64 -8.16 15.77
C LYS A 535 -1.52 -7.60 14.34
N SER A 536 -1.32 -8.48 13.37
CA SER A 536 -1.20 -8.07 11.98
C SER A 536 -2.53 -7.53 11.47
N HIS A 537 -2.45 -6.52 10.59
CA HIS A 537 -3.62 -5.96 9.91
C HIS A 537 -4.39 -7.01 9.07
N ILE A 538 -3.75 -8.14 8.75
CA ILE A 538 -4.34 -9.27 8.01
C ILE A 538 -5.51 -9.86 8.81
N THR A 539 -5.35 -9.97 10.14
CA THR A 539 -6.31 -10.62 11.02
C THR A 539 -7.22 -9.64 11.75
N ASP A 540 -7.01 -8.32 11.67
CA ASP A 540 -7.85 -7.27 12.31
C ASP A 540 -9.35 -7.53 12.16
N LYS A 541 -9.82 -7.73 10.92
CA LYS A 541 -11.25 -7.95 10.67
C LYS A 541 -11.75 -9.27 11.25
N LEU A 542 -10.90 -10.29 11.29
CA LEU A 542 -11.22 -11.58 11.90
C LEU A 542 -11.24 -11.46 13.43
N ARG A 543 -10.21 -10.88 14.04
CA ARG A 543 -10.10 -10.59 15.48
C ARG A 543 -11.31 -9.79 15.96
N ARG A 544 -11.70 -8.74 15.23
CA ARG A 544 -12.90 -7.94 15.48
C ARG A 544 -14.17 -8.77 15.54
N SER A 545 -14.43 -9.57 14.52
CA SER A 545 -15.64 -10.40 14.47
C SER A 545 -15.64 -11.50 15.53
N ILE A 546 -14.47 -12.10 15.82
CA ILE A 546 -14.30 -13.08 16.91
C ILE A 546 -14.63 -12.41 18.25
N LEU A 547 -14.06 -11.24 18.52
CA LEU A 547 -14.27 -10.50 19.76
C LEU A 547 -15.75 -10.19 19.98
N LEU A 548 -16.46 -9.71 18.94
CA LEU A 548 -17.89 -9.44 19.04
C LEU A 548 -18.69 -10.72 19.33
N LEU A 549 -18.36 -11.86 18.73
CA LEU A 549 -18.99 -13.15 19.04
C LEU A 549 -18.70 -13.61 20.47
N GLU A 550 -17.46 -13.45 20.96
CA GLU A 550 -17.11 -13.76 22.35
C GLU A 550 -17.91 -12.90 23.33
N LEU A 551 -18.07 -11.61 23.03
CA LEU A 551 -18.87 -10.67 23.84
C LEU A 551 -20.38 -10.97 23.79
N ILE A 552 -20.89 -11.47 22.66
CA ILE A 552 -22.29 -11.93 22.54
C ILE A 552 -22.55 -13.11 23.48
N LYS A 553 -21.61 -14.08 23.51
CA LYS A 553 -21.74 -15.27 24.36
C LYS A 553 -21.49 -14.98 25.82
N ASN A 554 -20.48 -14.15 26.11
CA ASN A 554 -20.04 -13.82 27.47
C ASN A 554 -19.98 -12.29 27.64
N PRO A 555 -21.14 -11.62 27.84
CA PRO A 555 -21.15 -10.17 28.02
C PRO A 555 -20.44 -9.79 29.32
N ILE A 556 -19.66 -8.71 29.26
CA ILE A 556 -18.89 -8.18 30.39
C ILE A 556 -19.61 -6.96 30.94
N LYS A 557 -19.74 -6.90 32.27
CA LYS A 557 -20.18 -5.70 32.99
C LYS A 557 -19.13 -5.33 34.04
N LYS A 558 -18.78 -4.06 34.11
CA LYS A 558 -17.78 -3.55 35.06
C LYS A 558 -18.14 -2.15 35.52
N THR A 559 -17.99 -1.90 36.81
CA THR A 559 -18.07 -0.56 37.39
C THR A 559 -16.68 0.06 37.38
N LEU A 560 -16.54 1.24 36.80
CA LEU A 560 -15.28 2.00 36.75
C LEU A 560 -15.50 3.37 37.38
N GLN A 561 -14.47 3.87 38.07
CA GLN A 561 -14.45 5.24 38.55
C GLN A 561 -13.84 6.13 37.47
N ILE A 562 -14.60 7.11 37.00
CA ILE A 562 -14.17 8.09 35.99
C ILE A 562 -14.51 9.46 36.54
N ASP A 563 -13.53 10.36 36.61
CA ASP A 563 -13.68 11.73 37.13
C ASP A 563 -14.31 11.80 38.54
N GLY A 564 -14.03 10.81 39.39
CA GLY A 564 -14.56 10.72 40.75
C GLY A 564 -15.92 10.03 40.88
N GLU A 565 -16.64 9.80 39.77
CA GLU A 565 -17.95 9.12 39.76
C GLU A 565 -17.85 7.65 39.36
N TYR A 566 -18.67 6.79 39.97
CA TYR A 566 -18.79 5.38 39.58
C TYR A 566 -19.79 5.21 38.44
N LYS A 567 -19.32 4.77 37.27
CA LYS A 567 -20.15 4.47 36.10
C LYS A 567 -20.14 2.97 35.80
N ILE A 568 -21.32 2.41 35.49
CA ILE A 568 -21.49 1.00 35.11
C ILE A 568 -21.46 0.91 33.58
N PHE A 569 -20.56 0.08 33.07
CA PHE A 569 -20.41 -0.16 31.65
C PHE A 569 -20.71 -1.62 31.31
N SER A 570 -21.36 -1.85 30.17
CA SER A 570 -21.75 -3.18 29.68
C SER A 570 -21.36 -3.34 28.23
N SER A 571 -20.69 -4.44 27.89
CA SER A 571 -20.37 -4.77 26.49
C SER A 571 -21.62 -5.09 25.66
N SER A 572 -22.75 -5.37 26.32
CA SER A 572 -24.04 -5.60 25.65
C SER A 572 -24.51 -4.38 24.87
N SER A 573 -24.19 -3.16 25.32
CA SER A 573 -24.64 -1.93 24.67
C SER A 573 -24.16 -1.81 23.21
N LEU A 574 -22.88 -2.14 22.96
CA LEU A 574 -22.31 -2.14 21.60
C LEU A 574 -22.93 -3.25 20.73
N ILE A 575 -23.21 -4.42 21.31
CA ILE A 575 -23.85 -5.53 20.61
C ILE A 575 -25.29 -5.17 20.24
N ASP A 576 -26.04 -4.60 21.19
CA ASP A 576 -27.43 -4.22 21.01
C ASP A 576 -27.54 -3.07 19.99
N TYR A 577 -26.55 -2.18 19.93
CA TYR A 577 -26.41 -1.19 18.87
C TYR A 577 -26.34 -1.85 17.48
N TYR A 578 -25.46 -2.83 17.27
CA TYR A 578 -25.36 -3.54 15.98
C TYR A 578 -26.60 -4.41 15.68
N ARG A 579 -27.21 -5.05 16.69
CA ARG A 579 -28.46 -5.79 16.51
C ARG A 579 -29.61 -4.88 16.07
N LYS A 580 -29.72 -3.67 16.62
CA LYS A 580 -30.72 -2.67 16.21
C LYS A 580 -30.54 -2.29 14.74
N ILE A 581 -29.30 -2.13 14.26
CA ILE A 581 -29.01 -1.87 12.83
C ILE A 581 -29.63 -2.98 11.96
N VAL A 582 -29.33 -4.24 12.28
CA VAL A 582 -29.81 -5.41 11.51
C VAL A 582 -31.33 -5.58 11.59
N ASN A 583 -31.94 -5.30 12.74
CA ASN A 583 -33.38 -5.45 12.92
C ASN A 583 -34.18 -4.31 12.26
N ASN A 584 -33.67 -3.08 12.26
CA ASN A 584 -34.38 -1.90 11.76
C ASN A 584 -34.17 -1.64 10.25
N GLY A 585 -33.08 -2.14 9.64
CA GLY A 585 -32.85 -2.05 8.18
C GLY A 585 -33.91 -2.75 7.33
N ARG A 586 -34.82 -3.50 7.95
CA ARG A 586 -35.86 -4.31 7.29
C ARG A 586 -37.07 -3.51 6.77
N SER A 587 -37.14 -2.20 7.02
CA SER A 587 -38.38 -1.41 6.83
C SER A 587 -38.63 -0.84 5.42
N THR A 588 -37.71 -0.95 4.45
CA THR A 588 -37.94 -0.35 3.12
C THR A 588 -37.46 -1.25 2.00
N LYS A 589 -38.29 -1.37 0.94
CA LYS A 589 -37.94 -2.05 -0.32
C LYS A 589 -36.50 -1.70 -0.73
N TRP A 590 -35.72 -2.76 -0.93
CA TRP A 590 -34.35 -2.73 -1.43
C TRP A 590 -34.24 -1.81 -2.63
N ASN A 591 -33.60 -0.65 -2.44
CA ASN A 591 -33.27 0.26 -3.51
C ASN A 591 -31.84 0.73 -3.27
N LEU A 592 -30.96 0.54 -4.26
CA LEU A 592 -29.52 0.81 -4.17
C LEU A 592 -29.15 2.26 -3.78
N GLN A 593 -30.12 3.16 -3.63
CA GLN A 593 -29.93 4.58 -3.32
C GLN A 593 -30.14 4.96 -1.85
N ASN A 594 -30.65 4.08 -0.98
CA ASN A 594 -31.00 4.44 0.41
C ASN A 594 -30.11 3.71 1.43
N TRP A 595 -29.17 4.43 2.05
CA TRP A 595 -28.44 3.94 3.23
C TRP A 595 -29.40 3.91 4.44
N GLU A 596 -29.64 2.72 4.99
CA GLU A 596 -30.86 2.39 5.73
C GLU A 596 -30.86 2.79 7.20
N PHE A 597 -29.68 2.92 7.83
CA PHE A 597 -29.60 3.24 9.25
C PHE A 597 -28.54 4.29 9.54
N SER A 598 -28.98 5.46 9.99
CA SER A 598 -28.15 6.62 10.33
C SER A 598 -27.96 6.74 11.84
N ARG A 599 -26.73 7.07 12.25
CA ARG A 599 -26.34 7.31 13.64
C ARG A 599 -25.26 8.36 13.76
N ASP A 600 -25.23 8.97 14.94
CA ASP A 600 -24.17 9.85 15.34
C ASP A 600 -22.87 9.05 15.55
N ILE A 601 -21.75 9.59 15.06
CA ILE A 601 -20.44 8.96 15.18
C ILE A 601 -19.96 8.91 16.63
N GLU A 602 -20.32 9.90 17.44
CA GLU A 602 -19.99 10.02 18.85
C GLU A 602 -20.62 8.89 19.66
N GLU A 603 -21.91 8.60 19.43
CA GLU A 603 -22.59 7.48 20.10
C GLU A 603 -21.84 6.16 19.89
N LEU A 604 -21.45 5.86 18.65
CA LEU A 604 -20.69 4.65 18.35
C LEU A 604 -19.26 4.69 18.92
N GLY A 605 -18.58 5.84 18.82
CA GLY A 605 -17.25 6.05 19.39
C GLY A 605 -17.23 5.80 20.89
N ASP A 606 -18.21 6.32 21.62
CA ASP A 606 -18.38 6.12 23.06
C ASP A 606 -18.64 4.65 23.39
N LEU A 607 -19.53 3.98 22.66
CA LEU A 607 -19.78 2.54 22.87
C LEU A 607 -18.50 1.70 22.67
N ILE A 608 -17.68 2.03 21.67
CA ILE A 608 -16.40 1.39 21.39
C ILE A 608 -15.41 1.65 22.54
N ASN A 609 -15.23 2.90 22.93
CA ASN A 609 -14.31 3.30 24.00
C ASN A 609 -14.70 2.69 25.36
N ASN A 610 -15.98 2.73 25.70
CA ASN A 610 -16.54 2.13 26.90
C ASN A 610 -16.34 0.61 26.92
N THR A 611 -16.58 -0.06 25.79
CA THR A 611 -16.34 -1.51 25.65
C THR A 611 -14.86 -1.85 25.83
N LYS A 612 -13.96 -1.02 25.29
CA LYS A 612 -12.51 -1.17 25.47
C LYS A 612 -12.10 -1.01 26.94
N ALA A 613 -12.66 -0.02 27.65
CA ALA A 613 -12.32 0.27 29.05
C ALA A 613 -12.67 -0.87 30.01
N ILE A 614 -13.78 -1.58 29.78
CA ILE A 614 -14.18 -2.71 30.63
C ILE A 614 -13.48 -4.03 30.29
N TYR A 615 -12.93 -4.14 29.09
CA TYR A 615 -12.31 -5.38 28.65
C TYR A 615 -10.90 -5.52 29.25
N SER A 616 -10.68 -6.56 30.05
CA SER A 616 -9.49 -6.67 30.90
C SER A 616 -8.28 -7.38 30.26
N ARG A 617 -8.40 -7.88 29.01
CA ARG A 617 -7.25 -8.47 28.29
C ARG A 617 -6.32 -7.37 27.77
N LYS A 618 -5.03 -7.44 28.12
CA LYS A 618 -3.96 -6.51 27.69
C LYS A 618 -3.71 -6.43 26.17
N ASN A 619 -4.43 -7.19 25.34
CA ASN A 619 -4.16 -7.35 23.91
C ASN A 619 -5.24 -6.82 22.96
N ILE A 620 -6.33 -6.23 23.45
CA ILE A 620 -7.37 -5.66 22.57
C ILE A 620 -7.01 -4.25 22.11
N GLU A 621 -7.08 -4.03 20.81
CA GLU A 621 -6.88 -2.72 20.18
C GLU A 621 -8.23 -2.08 19.83
N LEU A 622 -8.24 -0.76 19.62
CA LEU A 622 -9.49 -0.09 19.25
C LEU A 622 -10.00 -0.57 17.87
N THR A 623 -9.06 -0.91 16.97
CA THR A 623 -9.33 -1.50 15.65
C THR A 623 -10.09 -2.82 15.73
N ASP A 624 -10.00 -3.56 16.84
CA ASP A 624 -10.75 -4.79 17.09
C ASP A 624 -12.23 -4.52 17.46
N LEU A 625 -12.61 -3.28 17.78
CA LEU A 625 -13.97 -2.92 18.22
C LEU A 625 -14.74 -2.04 17.21
N LEU A 626 -14.08 -1.62 16.12
CA LEU A 626 -14.69 -0.93 15.00
C LEU A 626 -15.81 -1.78 14.33
N PRO A 627 -16.64 -1.20 13.43
CA PRO A 627 -17.74 -1.94 12.79
C PRO A 627 -17.31 -3.22 12.06
N PRO A 628 -17.96 -4.37 12.29
CA PRO A 628 -17.58 -5.63 11.64
C PRO A 628 -17.79 -5.58 10.12
N ALA A 629 -16.95 -6.29 9.37
CA ALA A 629 -16.94 -6.27 7.90
C ALA A 629 -18.13 -6.99 7.22
N ILE A 630 -19.17 -7.28 8.00
CA ILE A 630 -20.49 -7.72 7.54
C ILE A 630 -21.38 -6.53 7.15
N PHE A 631 -21.02 -5.31 7.58
CA PHE A 631 -21.65 -4.08 7.15
C PHE A 631 -20.82 -3.40 6.06
N ASP A 632 -21.52 -2.84 5.08
CA ASP A 632 -21.04 -1.68 4.35
C ASP A 632 -21.40 -0.43 5.15
N TYR A 633 -20.54 0.58 5.16
CA TYR A 633 -20.83 1.85 5.82
C TYR A 633 -20.19 3.01 5.08
N ASP A 634 -20.77 4.20 5.26
CA ASP A 634 -20.20 5.45 4.76
C ASP A 634 -20.39 6.57 5.77
N PHE A 635 -19.44 7.51 5.76
CA PHE A 635 -19.48 8.69 6.62
C PHE A 635 -20.15 9.84 5.90
N TYR A 636 -20.98 10.59 6.62
CA TYR A 636 -21.74 11.71 6.10
C TYR A 636 -21.25 12.98 6.77
N SER A 637 -20.89 13.95 5.93
CA SER A 637 -20.47 15.25 6.39
C SER A 637 -21.63 16.21 6.36
N SER A 638 -21.81 16.97 7.44
CA SER A 638 -22.47 18.26 7.39
C SER A 638 -21.55 19.24 6.66
N ILE A 639 -22.09 20.00 5.70
CA ILE A 639 -21.37 21.09 5.03
C ILE A 639 -21.99 22.37 5.56
N LYS A 640 -21.17 23.35 5.95
CA LYS A 640 -21.59 24.61 6.59
C LYS A 640 -22.66 25.41 5.80
N GLU A 641 -22.88 25.09 4.52
CA GLU A 641 -23.77 25.82 3.60
C GLU A 641 -24.90 24.98 2.98
N LYS A 642 -25.00 23.67 3.28
CA LYS A 642 -26.05 22.79 2.69
C LYS A 642 -26.81 22.03 3.76
N GLU A 643 -28.14 22.08 3.71
CA GLU A 643 -29.02 21.26 4.56
C GLU A 643 -28.83 19.76 4.35
N LYS A 644 -28.39 19.34 3.15
CA LYS A 644 -28.21 17.93 2.80
C LYS A 644 -26.78 17.45 3.07
N LYS A 645 -26.63 16.51 4.01
CA LYS A 645 -25.36 15.84 4.30
C LYS A 645 -24.84 15.06 3.08
N ILE A 646 -23.54 15.12 2.84
CA ILE A 646 -22.89 14.47 1.70
C ILE A 646 -22.10 13.24 2.18
N PRO A 647 -22.32 12.06 1.58
CA PRO A 647 -21.51 10.88 1.89
C PRO A 647 -20.08 11.02 1.38
N LEU A 648 -19.12 10.46 2.11
CA LEU A 648 -17.71 10.41 1.74
C LEU A 648 -17.49 9.74 0.38
N SER A 649 -18.32 8.77 -0.02
CA SER A 649 -18.26 8.18 -1.36
C SER A 649 -18.64 9.13 -2.51
N LYS A 650 -19.28 10.29 -2.22
CA LYS A 650 -19.72 11.27 -3.23
C LYS A 650 -18.96 12.59 -3.20
N ILE A 651 -17.92 12.74 -2.38
CA ILE A 651 -17.02 13.90 -2.49
C ILE A 651 -16.20 13.80 -3.80
N SER A 652 -15.67 14.92 -4.29
CA SER A 652 -14.89 14.91 -5.53
C SER A 652 -13.67 14.00 -5.41
N SER A 653 -13.18 13.46 -6.53
CA SER A 653 -12.02 12.56 -6.55
C SER A 653 -10.78 13.20 -5.91
N GLY A 654 -10.49 14.47 -6.21
CA GLY A 654 -9.37 15.20 -5.62
C GLY A 654 -9.51 15.38 -4.10
N GLN A 655 -10.70 15.71 -3.60
CA GLN A 655 -10.98 15.79 -2.16
C GLN A 655 -10.87 14.42 -1.47
N PHE A 656 -11.42 13.37 -2.10
CA PHE A 656 -11.31 12.00 -1.60
C PHE A 656 -9.86 11.56 -1.50
N GLN A 657 -9.05 11.87 -2.53
CA GLN A 657 -7.63 11.51 -2.53
C GLN A 657 -6.85 12.28 -1.48
N LYS A 658 -7.02 13.61 -1.35
CA LYS A 658 -6.37 14.40 -0.30
C LYS A 658 -6.74 13.84 1.08
N LEU A 659 -8.03 13.62 1.34
CA LEU A 659 -8.53 13.11 2.61
C LEU A 659 -7.96 11.73 2.92
N GLY A 660 -8.01 10.80 1.97
CA GLY A 660 -7.55 9.44 2.19
C GLY A 660 -6.03 9.34 2.26
N LEU A 661 -5.28 10.21 1.57
CA LEU A 661 -3.82 10.30 1.66
C LEU A 661 -3.40 10.77 3.06
N LEU A 662 -3.94 11.93 3.50
CA LEU A 662 -3.68 12.47 4.84
C LEU A 662 -4.03 11.46 5.94
N SER A 663 -5.21 10.83 5.81
CA SER A 663 -5.66 9.79 6.74
C SER A 663 -4.74 8.57 6.71
N SER A 664 -4.24 8.16 5.54
CA SER A 664 -3.36 7.00 5.42
C SER A 664 -2.00 7.28 6.06
N ILE A 665 -1.41 8.45 5.84
CA ILE A 665 -0.15 8.87 6.50
C ILE A 665 -0.31 8.82 8.01
N VAL A 666 -1.32 9.51 8.55
CA VAL A 666 -1.58 9.55 10.00
C VAL A 666 -1.83 8.14 10.56
N TYR A 667 -2.65 7.34 9.88
CA TYR A 667 -2.93 5.97 10.30
C TYR A 667 -1.67 5.09 10.33
N HIS A 668 -0.82 5.18 9.30
CA HIS A 668 0.43 4.43 9.23
C HIS A 668 1.39 4.84 10.36
N LEU A 669 1.51 6.14 10.64
CA LEU A 669 2.34 6.66 11.74
C LEU A 669 1.80 6.24 13.11
N LYS A 670 0.48 6.28 13.34
CA LYS A 670 -0.14 5.79 14.61
C LYS A 670 0.11 4.31 14.82
N ASN A 671 0.01 3.50 13.77
CA ASN A 671 0.27 2.07 13.88
C ASN A 671 1.75 1.82 14.20
N LEU A 672 2.67 2.50 13.52
CA LEU A 672 4.11 2.45 13.81
C LEU A 672 4.41 2.84 15.26
N ASP A 673 3.82 3.93 15.73
CA ASP A 673 3.95 4.46 17.10
C ASP A 673 3.36 3.52 18.17
N SER A 674 2.39 2.68 17.79
CA SER A 674 1.75 1.72 18.70
C SER A 674 2.58 0.47 18.96
N ILE A 675 3.65 0.23 18.19
CA ILE A 675 4.55 -0.93 18.32
C ILE A 675 5.40 -0.75 19.58
N GLN A 676 4.80 -0.99 20.74
CA GLN A 676 5.52 -1.01 22.02
C GLN A 676 6.64 -2.06 21.96
N LYS A 677 7.76 -1.76 22.64
CA LYS A 677 8.93 -2.64 22.87
C LYS A 677 8.52 -4.01 23.46
N ARG A 678 7.93 -4.87 22.63
CA ARG A 678 7.86 -6.31 22.85
C ARG A 678 9.20 -6.86 22.41
N ALA A 679 9.72 -7.88 23.09
CA ALA A 679 11.09 -8.38 22.92
C ALA A 679 11.51 -8.69 21.46
N ASN A 680 10.54 -8.84 20.54
CA ASN A 680 10.77 -9.27 19.16
C ASN A 680 10.32 -8.28 18.08
N PHE A 681 9.95 -7.03 18.39
CA PHE A 681 9.50 -6.06 17.38
C PHE A 681 10.41 -4.84 17.30
N ASN A 682 10.70 -4.39 16.08
CA ASN A 682 11.47 -3.16 15.86
C ASN A 682 10.59 -1.93 16.15
N SER A 683 11.06 -1.03 17.00
CA SER A 683 10.42 0.26 17.32
C SER A 683 11.27 1.41 16.82
N TYR A 684 10.65 2.43 16.21
CA TYR A 684 11.36 3.56 15.61
C TYR A 684 10.92 4.87 16.26
N LYS A 685 11.91 5.68 16.64
CA LYS A 685 11.72 7.07 17.11
C LYS A 685 11.75 8.08 15.97
N GLN A 686 12.50 7.75 14.93
CA GLN A 686 12.73 8.60 13.78
C GLN A 686 11.96 8.07 12.57
N VAL A 687 11.30 8.96 11.83
CA VAL A 687 10.53 8.57 10.65
C VAL A 687 10.85 9.48 9.47
N LEU A 688 11.11 8.89 8.31
CA LEU A 688 11.17 9.55 7.01
C LEU A 688 9.88 9.26 6.25
N VAL A 689 9.17 10.30 5.82
CA VAL A 689 8.01 10.20 4.93
C VAL A 689 8.38 10.82 3.60
N VAL A 690 8.28 10.09 2.50
CA VAL A 690 8.57 10.57 1.15
C VAL A 690 7.26 10.61 0.38
N LEU A 691 6.89 11.77 -0.15
CA LEU A 691 5.66 12.05 -0.88
C LEU A 691 6.02 12.40 -2.32
N ASP A 692 5.79 11.47 -3.23
CA ASP A 692 6.18 11.59 -4.64
C ASP A 692 4.97 11.86 -5.54
N GLU A 693 4.96 13.04 -6.15
CA GLU A 693 3.94 13.55 -7.07
C GLU A 693 2.51 13.31 -6.57
N ILE A 694 2.30 13.51 -5.26
CA ILE A 694 1.01 13.24 -4.62
C ILE A 694 -0.09 14.21 -5.10
N GLU A 695 0.29 15.34 -5.70
CA GLU A 695 -0.57 16.41 -6.17
C GLU A 695 -1.28 16.16 -7.50
N LEU A 696 -0.96 15.07 -8.22
CA LEU A 696 -1.39 14.81 -9.61
C LEU A 696 -2.91 14.91 -9.86
N TYR A 697 -3.73 14.83 -8.81
CA TYR A 697 -5.20 14.92 -8.90
C TYR A 697 -5.80 15.99 -7.99
N PHE A 698 -4.98 16.81 -7.35
CA PHE A 698 -5.42 17.87 -6.47
C PHE A 698 -5.75 19.12 -7.27
N HIS A 699 -6.89 19.71 -6.97
CA HIS A 699 -7.15 21.09 -7.39
C HIS A 699 -6.08 22.02 -6.79
N PRO A 700 -5.63 23.09 -7.48
CA PRO A 700 -4.59 23.99 -6.98
C PRO A 700 -4.78 24.44 -5.52
N GLU A 701 -6.01 24.80 -5.15
CA GLU A 701 -6.34 25.18 -3.77
C GLU A 701 -6.07 24.06 -2.75
N GLN A 702 -6.28 22.80 -3.14
CA GLN A 702 -5.99 21.66 -2.27
C GLN A 702 -4.50 21.42 -2.11
N GLN A 703 -3.69 21.74 -3.13
CA GLN A 703 -2.23 21.70 -3.08
C GLN A 703 -1.72 22.77 -2.11
N ARG A 704 -2.23 24.00 -2.24
CA ARG A 704 -1.91 25.15 -1.36
C ARG A 704 -2.21 24.88 0.12
N GLU A 705 -3.29 24.17 0.42
CA GLU A 705 -3.66 23.84 1.80
C GLU A 705 -2.95 22.58 2.35
N PHE A 706 -2.24 21.81 1.51
CA PHE A 706 -1.83 20.44 1.84
C PHE A 706 -0.85 20.38 3.02
N VAL A 707 0.22 21.17 3.00
CA VAL A 707 1.26 21.15 4.05
C VAL A 707 0.66 21.54 5.39
N ASN A 708 -0.17 22.59 5.43
CA ASN A 708 -0.87 23.02 6.63
C ASN A 708 -1.79 21.93 7.20
N ASP A 709 -2.59 21.25 6.35
CA ASP A 709 -3.45 20.16 6.79
C ASP A 709 -2.66 18.97 7.35
N LEU A 710 -1.57 18.58 6.69
CA LEU A 710 -0.69 17.51 7.16
C LEU A 710 -0.07 17.84 8.52
N VAL A 711 0.55 19.02 8.65
CA VAL A 711 1.18 19.48 9.90
C VAL A 711 0.16 19.58 11.03
N ARG A 712 -1.04 20.13 10.76
CA ARG A 712 -2.14 20.19 11.74
C ARG A 712 -2.52 18.80 12.23
N LEU A 713 -2.69 17.83 11.32
CA LEU A 713 -3.04 16.47 11.71
C LEU A 713 -1.93 15.80 12.53
N LEU A 714 -0.67 15.98 12.16
CA LEU A 714 0.47 15.45 12.94
C LEU A 714 0.53 16.08 14.35
N LYS A 715 0.22 17.37 14.49
CA LYS A 715 0.13 18.05 15.80
C LYS A 715 -0.96 17.49 16.71
N LEU A 716 -2.11 17.11 16.14
CA LEU A 716 -3.23 16.50 16.87
C LEU A 716 -2.94 15.06 17.31
N ASN A 717 -1.88 14.42 16.79
CA ASN A 717 -1.49 13.08 17.20
C ASN A 717 -0.68 13.11 18.51
N LYS A 718 -1.17 12.37 19.50
CA LYS A 718 -0.43 12.07 20.74
C LYS A 718 0.51 10.89 20.52
N PHE A 719 1.66 11.13 19.90
CA PHE A 719 2.70 10.12 19.67
C PHE A 719 3.33 9.67 20.99
N LYS A 720 3.59 8.37 21.14
CA LYS A 720 4.12 7.75 22.36
C LYS A 720 5.59 7.35 22.26
N GLN A 721 6.11 7.19 21.05
CA GLN A 721 7.52 6.85 20.80
C GLN A 721 8.13 7.64 19.65
N ILE A 722 7.34 8.09 18.66
CA ILE A 722 7.86 8.86 17.53
C ILE A 722 8.26 10.25 18.05
N GLU A 723 9.55 10.56 17.91
CA GLU A 723 10.16 11.81 18.38
C GLU A 723 10.37 12.78 17.23
N ASN A 724 10.75 12.33 16.03
CA ASN A 724 10.97 13.23 14.89
C ASN A 724 10.44 12.65 13.58
N ILE A 725 9.85 13.53 12.77
CA ILE A 725 9.34 13.20 11.43
C ILE A 725 10.01 14.10 10.41
N ASN A 726 10.71 13.51 9.45
CA ASN A 726 11.29 14.19 8.30
C ASN A 726 10.45 13.88 7.05
N ILE A 727 9.97 14.89 6.33
CA ILE A 727 9.04 14.76 5.21
C ILE A 727 9.69 15.28 3.93
N PHE A 728 9.75 14.48 2.89
CA PHE A 728 10.29 14.86 1.58
C PHE A 728 9.15 14.95 0.56
N PHE A 729 9.03 16.08 -0.12
CA PHE A 729 8.16 16.24 -1.27
C PHE A 729 8.98 16.13 -2.56
N ILE A 730 8.67 15.16 -3.42
CA ILE A 730 9.10 15.23 -4.83
C ILE A 730 7.91 15.77 -5.59
N THR A 731 8.01 17.01 -6.05
CA THR A 731 6.83 17.75 -6.50
C THR A 731 7.12 18.62 -7.71
N HIS A 732 6.10 18.73 -8.55
CA HIS A 732 5.99 19.70 -9.63
C HIS A 732 5.05 20.86 -9.30
N SER A 733 4.59 20.94 -8.04
CA SER A 733 3.64 21.94 -7.58
C SER A 733 4.35 23.18 -7.02
N PRO A 734 4.19 24.35 -7.65
CA PRO A 734 4.63 25.61 -7.04
C PRO A 734 3.85 25.92 -5.74
N PHE A 735 2.61 25.42 -5.60
CA PHE A 735 1.78 25.66 -4.41
C PHE A 735 2.28 24.91 -3.17
N ILE A 736 2.79 23.69 -3.34
CA ILE A 736 3.43 22.96 -2.24
C ILE A 736 4.78 23.60 -1.93
N LEU A 737 5.53 23.94 -2.97
CA LEU A 737 6.87 24.53 -2.84
C LEU A 737 6.86 25.88 -2.13
N SER A 738 5.78 26.67 -2.27
CA SER A 738 5.64 27.96 -1.58
C SER A 738 5.60 27.84 -0.05
N ASP A 739 5.31 26.66 0.50
CA ASP A 739 5.31 26.39 1.95
C ASP A 739 6.66 25.85 2.45
N ILE A 740 7.66 25.72 1.58
CA ILE A 740 8.95 25.08 1.87
C ILE A 740 10.09 26.11 1.70
N PRO A 741 10.89 26.40 2.74
CA PRO A 741 12.09 27.24 2.66
C PRO A 741 13.13 26.71 1.68
N SER A 742 13.74 27.60 0.91
CA SER A 742 14.70 27.23 -0.17
C SER A 742 15.87 26.40 0.30
N GLN A 743 16.32 26.63 1.54
CA GLN A 743 17.39 25.86 2.16
C GLN A 743 17.05 24.37 2.33
N ASN A 744 15.78 24.02 2.28
CA ASN A 744 15.28 22.64 2.33
C ASN A 744 14.87 22.12 0.93
N VAL A 745 15.20 22.84 -0.15
CA VAL A 745 14.84 22.49 -1.53
C VAL A 745 16.09 22.05 -2.30
N LEU A 746 16.09 20.79 -2.75
CA LEU A 746 17.09 20.29 -3.70
C LEU A 746 16.60 20.53 -5.14
N ARG A 747 17.30 21.41 -5.86
CA ARG A 747 17.04 21.70 -7.28
C ARG A 747 17.89 20.82 -8.19
N LEU A 748 17.26 20.13 -9.14
CA LEU A 748 17.92 19.25 -10.11
C LEU A 748 17.73 19.72 -11.55
N LYS A 749 18.84 19.88 -12.26
CA LYS A 749 18.88 20.15 -13.71
C LYS A 749 19.87 19.20 -14.38
N GLN A 750 19.39 18.34 -15.29
CA GLN A 750 20.22 17.37 -16.03
C GLN A 750 21.14 16.52 -15.14
N GLY A 751 20.60 15.91 -14.07
CA GLY A 751 21.38 15.08 -13.13
C GLY A 751 22.28 15.85 -12.18
N LYS A 752 22.32 17.19 -12.24
CA LYS A 752 23.14 18.04 -11.39
C LYS A 752 22.29 18.78 -10.35
N SER A 753 22.75 18.77 -9.10
CA SER A 753 22.32 19.74 -8.09
C SER A 753 22.77 21.15 -8.51
N LEU A 754 21.85 22.11 -8.41
CA LEU A 754 22.14 23.54 -8.53
C LEU A 754 22.29 24.13 -7.12
N GLN A 755 23.38 24.86 -6.88
CA GLN A 755 23.58 25.67 -5.69
C GLN A 755 23.50 27.13 -6.13
N ASP A 756 22.34 27.75 -6.02
CA ASP A 756 22.20 29.17 -6.36
C ASP A 756 22.44 30.01 -5.11
N GLU A 757 23.57 30.72 -5.07
CA GLU A 757 23.85 31.74 -4.04
C GLU A 757 22.88 32.95 -4.15
N ASN A 758 22.13 33.07 -5.26
CA ASN A 758 21.19 34.16 -5.56
C ASN A 758 19.75 33.68 -5.85
N GLY A 759 19.40 32.43 -5.51
CA GLY A 759 18.09 31.87 -5.85
C GLY A 759 16.94 32.57 -5.12
N LEU A 760 15.82 32.78 -5.82
CA LEU A 760 14.56 33.24 -5.22
C LEU A 760 14.20 32.37 -4.01
N ASN A 761 13.78 33.02 -2.90
CA ASN A 761 13.38 32.28 -1.72
C ASN A 761 12.01 31.64 -1.96
N SER A 762 11.94 30.32 -2.12
CA SER A 762 10.70 29.60 -2.42
C SER A 762 9.61 29.81 -1.38
N PHE A 763 9.96 29.99 -0.10
CA PHE A 763 8.97 30.20 0.95
C PHE A 763 8.25 31.54 0.78
N GLY A 764 6.93 31.48 0.53
CA GLY A 764 6.09 32.65 0.27
C GLY A 764 6.34 33.34 -1.07
N ALA A 765 7.11 32.75 -1.99
CA ALA A 765 7.36 33.32 -3.32
C ALA A 765 6.10 33.39 -4.19
N ASN A 766 6.13 34.28 -5.18
CA ASN A 766 5.12 34.31 -6.23
C ASN A 766 5.16 33.02 -7.06
N ILE A 767 3.98 32.49 -7.40
CA ILE A 767 3.85 31.26 -8.18
C ILE A 767 4.52 31.39 -9.57
N HIS A 768 4.46 32.56 -10.21
CA HIS A 768 5.12 32.79 -11.50
C HIS A 768 6.63 32.71 -11.37
N ASP A 769 7.19 33.26 -10.29
CA ASP A 769 8.62 33.22 -10.01
C ASP A 769 9.08 31.77 -9.74
N LEU A 770 8.31 31.01 -8.95
CA LEU A 770 8.56 29.58 -8.73
C LEU A 770 8.51 28.79 -10.04
N LEU A 771 7.53 29.06 -10.90
CA LEU A 771 7.39 28.44 -12.22
C LEU A 771 8.59 28.73 -13.14
N ALA A 772 9.14 29.95 -13.08
CA ALA A 772 10.33 30.32 -13.84
C ALA A 772 11.58 29.62 -13.29
N ASP A 773 11.85 29.82 -12.01
CA ASP A 773 13.14 29.52 -11.39
C ASP A 773 13.25 28.06 -10.94
N GLU A 774 12.21 27.52 -10.29
CA GLU A 774 12.23 26.18 -9.68
C GLU A 774 11.86 25.09 -10.68
N PHE A 775 11.00 25.41 -11.64
CA PHE A 775 10.55 24.50 -12.69
C PHE A 775 11.23 24.71 -14.05
N PHE A 776 12.14 25.68 -14.13
CA PHE A 776 12.99 25.94 -15.29
C PHE A 776 12.19 26.18 -16.59
N LEU A 777 11.06 26.90 -16.53
CA LEU A 777 10.26 27.27 -17.70
C LEU A 777 10.93 28.38 -18.53
N GLU A 778 12.07 28.04 -19.13
CA GLU A 778 12.92 28.94 -19.93
C GLU A 778 12.22 29.48 -21.19
N ASN A 779 11.21 28.78 -21.71
CA ASN A 779 10.48 29.16 -22.92
C ASN A 779 9.24 30.04 -22.65
N GLY A 780 9.08 30.53 -21.42
CA GLY A 780 7.98 31.40 -21.00
C GLY A 780 6.78 30.66 -20.39
N PHE A 781 5.78 31.44 -19.96
CA PHE A 781 4.61 30.98 -19.20
C PHE A 781 3.36 30.73 -20.06
N MET A 782 3.47 30.92 -21.38
CA MET A 782 2.38 30.78 -22.33
C MET A 782 2.44 29.41 -23.01
N GLY A 783 1.28 28.82 -23.28
CA GLY A 783 1.21 27.56 -24.02
C GLY A 783 1.78 27.70 -25.44
N GLU A 784 2.57 26.71 -25.87
CA GLU A 784 3.29 26.73 -27.16
C GLU A 784 2.37 27.00 -28.36
N PHE A 785 1.17 26.39 -28.38
CA PHE A 785 0.20 26.65 -29.44
C PHE A 785 -0.27 28.11 -29.50
N ALA A 786 -0.50 28.73 -28.34
CA ALA A 786 -0.88 30.14 -28.28
C ALA A 786 0.28 31.02 -28.76
N THR A 787 1.52 30.72 -28.35
CA THR A 787 2.73 31.38 -28.86
C THR A 787 2.85 31.28 -30.38
N LEU A 788 2.69 30.08 -30.94
CA LEU A 788 2.72 29.84 -32.39
C LEU A 788 1.61 30.59 -33.12
N LYS A 789 0.38 30.60 -32.58
CA LYS A 789 -0.75 31.34 -33.19
C LYS A 789 -0.57 32.84 -33.13
N ILE A 790 -0.07 33.37 -32.02
CA ILE A 790 0.25 34.80 -31.89
C ILE A 790 1.34 35.19 -32.89
N ASN A 791 2.38 34.36 -33.02
CA ASN A 791 3.44 34.58 -34.01
C ASN A 791 2.92 34.45 -35.46
N GLU A 792 2.00 33.54 -35.74
CA GLU A 792 1.33 33.43 -37.05
C GLU A 792 0.52 34.69 -37.37
N ILE A 793 -0.28 35.20 -36.42
CA ILE A 793 -1.02 36.46 -36.56
C ILE A 793 -0.04 37.62 -36.82
N PHE A 794 1.03 37.70 -36.02
CA PHE A 794 2.06 38.73 -36.17
C PHE A 794 2.74 38.67 -37.55
N ASN A 795 3.11 37.48 -38.01
CA ASN A 795 3.73 37.28 -39.32
C ASN A 795 2.77 37.59 -40.46
N ARG A 796 1.49 37.18 -40.38
CA ARG A 796 0.45 37.56 -41.33
C ARG A 796 0.30 39.08 -41.40
N LEU A 797 0.26 39.76 -40.26
CA LEU A 797 0.23 41.23 -40.21
C LEU A 797 1.49 41.83 -40.87
N LYS A 798 2.67 41.25 -40.62
CA LYS A 798 3.94 41.72 -41.17
C LYS A 798 4.02 41.55 -42.69
N GLU A 799 3.61 40.40 -43.22
CA GLU A 799 3.67 40.04 -44.66
C GLU A 799 2.66 40.80 -45.52
N ILE A 800 1.63 41.39 -44.91
CA ILE A 800 0.69 42.25 -45.64
C ILE A 800 1.41 43.55 -46.04
N ASN A 801 1.89 43.59 -47.30
CA ASN A 801 2.57 44.73 -47.92
C ASN A 801 1.61 45.69 -48.65
N SER A 802 0.34 45.33 -48.79
CA SER A 802 -0.70 46.11 -49.50
C SER A 802 -1.94 46.36 -48.64
N LYS A 803 -2.87 47.18 -49.13
CA LYS A 803 -4.17 47.49 -48.51
C LYS A 803 -4.88 46.22 -47.99
N ILE A 804 -5.23 46.18 -46.70
CA ILE A 804 -6.00 45.08 -46.07
C ILE A 804 -7.46 45.13 -46.53
N SER A 805 -8.03 44.01 -46.96
CA SER A 805 -9.47 43.94 -47.26
C SER A 805 -10.30 43.95 -45.98
N LYS A 806 -11.56 44.40 -46.06
CA LYS A 806 -12.49 44.42 -44.92
C LYS A 806 -12.68 43.04 -44.28
N GLU A 807 -12.79 41.99 -45.10
CA GLU A 807 -12.93 40.62 -44.60
C GLU A 807 -11.67 40.14 -43.86
N GLN A 808 -10.48 40.50 -44.36
CA GLN A 808 -9.21 40.19 -43.70
C GLN A 808 -9.07 40.93 -42.38
N TYR A 809 -9.47 42.21 -42.33
CA TYR A 809 -9.48 43.00 -41.11
C TYR A 809 -10.42 42.40 -40.06
N ASP A 810 -11.67 42.12 -40.43
CA ASP A 810 -12.66 41.55 -39.51
C ASP A 810 -12.28 40.12 -39.06
N SER A 811 -11.54 39.37 -39.88
CA SER A 811 -10.98 38.06 -39.49
C SER A 811 -9.86 38.23 -38.46
N LEU A 812 -8.84 39.02 -38.76
CA LEU A 812 -7.69 39.23 -37.87
C LEU A 812 -8.12 39.90 -36.55
N LEU A 813 -9.06 40.84 -36.61
CA LEU A 813 -9.62 41.47 -35.41
C LEU A 813 -10.31 40.45 -34.50
N ARG A 814 -11.02 39.46 -35.06
CA ARG A 814 -11.62 38.37 -34.27
C ARG A 814 -10.55 37.49 -33.63
N GLU A 815 -9.51 37.13 -34.37
CA GLU A 815 -8.40 36.32 -33.88
C GLU A 815 -7.62 37.04 -32.75
N ILE A 816 -7.24 38.30 -32.95
CA ILE A 816 -6.52 39.10 -31.94
C ILE A 816 -7.37 39.32 -30.69
N ASN A 817 -8.70 39.44 -30.84
CA ASN A 817 -9.59 39.61 -29.70
C ASN A 817 -9.70 38.38 -28.79
N LEU A 818 -9.30 37.19 -29.26
CA LEU A 818 -9.20 35.99 -28.43
C LEU A 818 -7.98 36.01 -27.49
N ILE A 819 -6.98 36.87 -27.76
CA ILE A 819 -5.78 36.98 -26.92
C ILE A 819 -6.17 37.64 -25.59
N GLY A 820 -5.98 36.91 -24.48
CA GLY A 820 -6.32 37.40 -23.14
C GLY A 820 -5.28 38.36 -22.55
N GLU A 821 -4.01 38.20 -22.92
CA GLU A 821 -2.91 39.01 -22.38
C GLU A 821 -2.87 40.39 -23.05
N ILE A 822 -3.20 41.43 -22.28
CA ILE A 822 -3.39 42.80 -22.79
C ILE A 822 -2.09 43.34 -23.41
N ILE A 823 -0.94 43.04 -22.78
CA ILE A 823 0.37 43.53 -23.21
C ILE A 823 0.75 42.99 -24.60
N ILE A 824 0.22 41.82 -24.98
CA ILE A 824 0.43 41.23 -26.31
C ILE A 824 -0.67 41.66 -27.29
N LYS A 825 -1.91 41.72 -26.81
CA LYS A 825 -3.08 42.08 -27.63
C LYS A 825 -2.99 43.50 -28.18
N GLN A 826 -2.66 44.49 -27.34
CA GLN A 826 -2.69 45.90 -27.74
C GLN A 826 -1.73 46.23 -28.89
N PRO A 827 -0.44 45.81 -28.86
CA PRO A 827 0.46 46.01 -29.99
C PRO A 827 -0.04 45.40 -31.31
N LEU A 828 -0.67 44.22 -31.27
CA LEU A 828 -1.21 43.57 -32.47
C LEU A 828 -2.43 44.31 -33.01
N LEU A 829 -3.31 44.80 -32.13
CA LEU A 829 -4.43 45.66 -32.53
C LEU A 829 -3.92 46.93 -33.18
N ASP A 830 -2.98 47.63 -32.55
CA ASP A 830 -2.37 48.85 -33.11
C ASP A 830 -1.76 48.61 -34.49
N LEU A 831 -1.04 47.50 -34.68
CA LEU A 831 -0.48 47.11 -35.97
C LEU A 831 -1.56 46.84 -37.03
N LEU A 832 -2.60 46.08 -36.68
CA LEU A 832 -3.73 45.80 -37.58
C LEU A 832 -4.46 47.09 -37.97
N HIS A 833 -4.73 47.93 -36.98
CA HIS A 833 -5.40 49.22 -37.10
C HIS A 833 -4.64 50.19 -37.99
N ASN A 834 -3.33 50.32 -37.80
CA ASN A 834 -2.50 51.18 -38.64
C ASN A 834 -2.50 50.70 -40.10
N LYS A 835 -2.30 49.39 -40.32
CA LYS A 835 -2.36 48.82 -41.68
C LYS A 835 -3.72 48.96 -42.34
N PHE A 836 -4.80 48.89 -41.56
CA PHE A 836 -6.15 49.16 -42.05
C PHE A 836 -6.33 50.65 -42.35
N LYS A 837 -5.91 51.56 -41.46
CA LYS A 837 -6.01 53.01 -41.67
C LYS A 837 -5.31 53.45 -42.95
N ASP A 838 -4.13 52.90 -43.25
CA ASP A 838 -3.37 53.19 -44.48
C ASP A 838 -4.09 52.70 -45.75
N SER A 839 -5.06 51.79 -45.62
CA SER A 839 -5.87 51.25 -46.71
C SER A 839 -7.12 52.07 -47.03
N LEU A 840 -7.54 52.96 -46.14
CA LEU A 840 -8.81 53.68 -46.21
C LEU A 840 -8.68 55.01 -46.96
N SER A 841 -9.43 55.17 -48.06
CA SER A 841 -9.74 56.46 -48.69
C SER A 841 -11.16 56.96 -48.39
N ASP A 842 -11.97 56.20 -47.65
CA ASP A 842 -13.40 56.47 -47.40
C ASP A 842 -13.70 56.84 -45.94
N ASN A 843 -14.46 57.93 -45.76
CA ASN A 843 -14.78 58.53 -44.45
C ASN A 843 -15.60 57.62 -43.52
N GLU A 844 -16.47 56.74 -44.05
CA GLU A 844 -17.31 55.84 -43.22
C GLU A 844 -16.50 54.75 -42.49
N LEU A 845 -15.43 54.26 -43.12
CA LEU A 845 -14.54 53.27 -42.51
C LEU A 845 -13.63 53.91 -41.45
N LEU A 846 -13.29 55.19 -41.62
CA LEU A 846 -12.55 55.98 -40.63
C LEU A 846 -13.38 56.22 -39.36
N VAL A 847 -14.68 56.50 -39.50
CA VAL A 847 -15.61 56.63 -38.37
C VAL A 847 -15.67 55.33 -37.57
N ARG A 848 -15.83 54.19 -38.24
CA ARG A 848 -15.89 52.87 -37.57
C ARG A 848 -14.56 52.47 -36.91
N TYR A 849 -13.43 52.88 -37.48
CA TYR A 849 -12.11 52.76 -36.85
C TYR A 849 -12.07 53.48 -35.49
N TYR A 850 -12.50 54.75 -35.46
CA TYR A 850 -12.54 55.51 -34.21
C TYR A 850 -13.61 55.01 -33.23
N GLU A 851 -14.76 54.51 -33.69
CA GLU A 851 -15.77 53.90 -32.81
C GLU A 851 -15.28 52.65 -32.08
N ASN A 852 -14.53 51.78 -32.78
CA ASN A 852 -13.94 50.60 -32.15
C ASN A 852 -12.83 50.99 -31.17
N LYS A 853 -11.98 51.97 -31.53
CA LYS A 853 -10.95 52.49 -30.64
C LYS A 853 -11.53 53.15 -29.38
N ILE A 854 -12.64 53.86 -29.51
CA ILE A 854 -13.37 54.43 -28.36
C ILE A 854 -13.94 53.31 -27.48
N LYS A 855 -14.54 52.27 -28.07
CA LYS A 855 -15.07 51.12 -27.30
C LYS A 855 -13.98 50.40 -26.51
N GLU A 856 -12.78 50.26 -27.07
CA GLU A 856 -11.63 49.64 -26.40
C GLU A 856 -11.06 50.50 -25.28
N LEU A 857 -11.09 51.84 -25.40
CA LEU A 857 -10.64 52.77 -24.34
C LEU A 857 -11.64 52.94 -23.19
N THR A 858 -12.91 52.57 -23.39
CA THR A 858 -13.98 52.66 -22.37
C THR A 858 -14.19 51.39 -21.54
N LYS A 859 -13.45 50.32 -21.80
CA LYS A 859 -13.41 49.08 -21.01
C LYS A 859 -12.14 49.02 -20.19
#